data_AF-A0AAV8U8G0-F1
#
_entry.id   AF-A0AAV8U8G0-F1
#
_cell.length_a   1.000
_cell.length_b   1.000
_cell.length_c   1.000
_cell.angle_alpha   90.00
_cell.angle_beta   90.00
_cell.angle_gamma   90.00
#
_symmetry.space_group_name_H-M   'P 1'
#
loop_
_entity.id
_entity.type
_entity.pdbx_description
1 polymer ?
#
loop_
_entity_poly.entity_id
_entity_poly.type
_entity_poly.pdbx_seq_one_letter_code
_entity_poly.pdbx_strand_id
1 'polypeptide(L)'
;MSSVATKANPLLNSIPHFLTWRSLGFRTICSGRLGFVPSDHEPVVAGTKVLETFKEEFEIGSSIVSLETGKIARFANGSVVLGMGETKVLSTVTAARGDGVRDFLPLTVDYQEKQFAQGVIPTTYMRREGAPKERELLCGRIIDRPIRPLFPPGFYHEVQVMASVLSSDGKYDPDVLAANATSAALMLSDIPWGGPIGMIRLGRVCGEFIVNPTMDELNVSDLNLVYACTKGKTLMIDVQSREISEKDLEAGLRLAHPEAVKYLEPQIRLAAKAGKLKKEYKLSMVSDRTLERVRDLAEAKIGAVFTDPSYGKFERGEALDNIAQEVKRTFEEESDEESLKVLPKAIDMVRKQVVRKRIIAEGFRVDGRRLDEVRPLYCEAGNLPVLHGSSLFSRGDTQVLCTVTLGSRGDAQRLQSLVGPATKRFMVHYSFPPFSINEVGKRTGLNRREVGHGTLAEKALLAVLPPEDGFSYTVRVNSEVMASDGSTSMATVCGGSMALMDAGIPLSEHVAGVSVGLVSESDPSTGAIKDYQILTDILGLEDHLGDMDFKIAGTRKGVTAIQLDIKPAGIPLDIICECLEPALKARLQILEHMEQEISEPRVQDNQYAPQIVNLKFSNDSLRRLIGPLGSLKRKIEDETGARLSVGDGTLTIVAKNQKVMEKVQEKIDFIVGREIEVGGIYKGVVASIKEYGAFVEFNGGQQGLLHISELSHDPVSKVSDVVSIGQQLSLMCIGQDVRGNIKLSLKATLPQTETEATNAVQGCVHVIKEVPNILERSDNKEEEQKPVMDKLEISRNAVNASTSTSPAFVIRSATECDERENSASLSQHSTCNSKTSRSTKRGSKSKKSPPQDDNPDSPIPSSTSTHASLSSDDEKKISNVLSQASMSVSKKSRASKQDHKRKTSSSQNDESDSSFLSSGVLAQPKNGMNHDAAELNASASSSENDKAAKTGDLTKRSKGTSKTSQGSKQDRKRKIPSEKCDLNLSSLSPIPPSTAISLQTAMSCDEDGKRTALTSAFKSKSKTSTKQDQVNAKTLKLGTKVSATVFQIRTLGLVLDLGGGVRGMYRFESNGCKAFEVGDKLKVKCTSFSSKGIPVMSLVDDE
;
A
#
# COMPACT_ATOMS: atom_id res chain seq x y z
N MET A 1 41.55 -44.42 -40.89
CA MET A 1 41.91 -45.65 -41.63
C MET A 1 40.99 -46.79 -41.19
N SER A 2 41.03 -47.94 -41.88
CA SER A 2 40.72 -49.33 -41.45
C SER A 2 40.00 -49.61 -40.10
N SER A 3 39.11 -50.62 -39.98
CA SER A 3 38.47 -51.50 -40.99
C SER A 3 37.43 -52.47 -40.36
N VAL A 4 36.34 -52.73 -41.11
CA VAL A 4 35.69 -54.04 -41.38
C VAL A 4 35.84 -55.23 -40.39
N ALA A 5 34.71 -55.74 -39.87
CA ALA A 5 34.32 -57.18 -39.73
C ALA A 5 32.93 -57.30 -39.02
N THR A 6 31.81 -57.75 -39.61
CA THR A 6 31.32 -59.16 -39.85
C THR A 6 31.24 -60.05 -38.60
N LYS A 7 30.23 -60.90 -38.29
CA LYS A 7 28.92 -61.43 -38.85
C LYS A 7 28.19 -62.12 -37.65
N ALA A 8 26.92 -62.56 -37.57
CA ALA A 8 25.66 -62.64 -38.35
C ALA A 8 24.46 -62.49 -37.34
N ASN A 9 23.13 -62.68 -37.52
CA ASN A 9 22.20 -63.40 -38.44
C ASN A 9 22.16 -64.96 -38.34
N PRO A 10 21.04 -65.68 -38.63
CA PRO A 10 19.68 -65.24 -39.05
C PRO A 10 18.47 -66.03 -38.42
N LEU A 11 17.26 -65.89 -39.03
CA LEU A 11 16.03 -66.74 -38.96
C LEU A 11 15.09 -66.54 -37.75
N LEU A 12 13.74 -66.65 -37.82
CA LEU A 12 12.64 -66.64 -38.84
C LEU A 12 11.31 -66.44 -38.03
N ASN A 13 10.09 -66.21 -38.56
CA ASN A 13 9.56 -65.37 -39.65
C ASN A 13 8.01 -65.53 -39.73
N SER A 14 7.23 -64.44 -39.78
CA SER A 14 5.81 -64.47 -40.20
C SER A 14 5.33 -63.13 -40.81
N ILE A 15 4.26 -63.20 -41.60
CA ILE A 15 3.80 -62.29 -42.69
C ILE A 15 2.25 -62.26 -42.59
N PRO A 16 1.48 -61.17 -42.89
CA PRO A 16 1.49 -60.43 -44.18
C PRO A 16 1.28 -58.90 -44.21
N HIS A 17 1.64 -58.32 -45.38
CA HIS A 17 0.98 -57.31 -46.25
C HIS A 17 -0.12 -56.36 -45.73
N PHE A 18 -0.38 -55.15 -46.27
CA PHE A 18 -0.07 -54.46 -47.56
C PHE A 18 0.18 -52.93 -47.30
N LEU A 19 0.45 -51.99 -48.22
CA LEU A 19 0.63 -51.91 -49.70
C LEU A 19 1.59 -50.71 -50.03
N THR A 20 2.02 -50.52 -51.28
CA THR A 20 2.68 -49.29 -51.79
C THR A 20 2.44 -49.08 -53.30
N TRP A 21 2.50 -47.83 -53.79
CA TRP A 21 2.88 -47.42 -55.17
C TRP A 21 3.50 -46.00 -55.08
N ARG A 22 4.60 -45.61 -55.75
CA ARG A 22 5.05 -45.68 -57.18
C ARG A 22 4.36 -44.64 -58.09
N SER A 23 5.04 -43.98 -59.04
CA SER A 23 6.48 -43.99 -59.43
C SER A 23 6.87 -42.74 -60.26
N LEU A 24 8.17 -42.56 -60.57
CA LEU A 24 8.68 -41.53 -61.49
C LEU A 24 8.15 -41.71 -62.93
N GLY A 25 8.15 -40.61 -63.71
CA GLY A 25 8.08 -40.64 -65.17
C GLY A 25 8.68 -39.37 -65.78
N PHE A 26 9.71 -39.51 -66.62
CA PHE A 26 10.29 -38.43 -67.44
C PHE A 26 9.76 -38.55 -68.87
N ARG A 27 9.25 -37.47 -69.48
CA ARG A 27 9.08 -37.33 -70.94
C ARG A 27 9.00 -35.85 -71.34
N THR A 28 9.25 -35.60 -72.62
CA THR A 28 9.65 -34.28 -73.17
C THR A 28 8.59 -33.63 -74.05
N ILE A 29 8.61 -32.28 -74.06
CA ILE A 29 8.16 -31.37 -75.13
C ILE A 29 6.68 -31.44 -75.54
N CYS A 30 5.94 -30.36 -75.25
CA CYS A 30 5.15 -29.64 -76.25
C CYS A 30 4.88 -28.18 -75.82
N SER A 31 4.42 -27.35 -76.76
CA SER A 31 4.41 -25.88 -76.62
C SER A 31 3.17 -25.30 -75.94
N GLY A 32 3.33 -24.18 -75.22
CA GLY A 32 2.25 -23.36 -74.67
C GLY A 32 2.76 -22.11 -73.95
N ARG A 33 2.63 -20.93 -74.55
CA ARG A 33 2.95 -19.64 -73.90
C ARG A 33 1.85 -19.24 -72.91
N LEU A 34 2.23 -18.76 -71.73
CA LEU A 34 1.80 -17.45 -71.20
C LEU A 34 2.66 -17.01 -70.00
N GLY A 35 2.91 -15.71 -69.87
CA GLY A 35 3.31 -15.01 -68.62
C GLY A 35 4.54 -15.50 -67.86
N PHE A 36 5.72 -14.96 -68.16
CA PHE A 36 6.83 -14.90 -67.20
C PHE A 36 6.69 -13.66 -66.30
N VAL A 37 6.79 -13.86 -64.99
CA VAL A 37 7.24 -12.83 -64.03
C VAL A 37 8.48 -13.41 -63.35
N PRO A 38 9.63 -12.73 -63.34
CA PRO A 38 10.84 -13.27 -62.71
C PRO A 38 10.69 -13.23 -61.18
N SER A 39 10.64 -14.41 -60.57
CA SER A 39 10.77 -14.57 -59.13
C SER A 39 12.25 -14.64 -58.76
N ASP A 40 12.90 -13.48 -58.64
CA ASP A 40 14.31 -13.36 -58.23
C ASP A 40 14.47 -13.67 -56.72
N HIS A 41 14.29 -14.94 -56.38
CA HIS A 41 14.71 -15.52 -55.11
C HIS A 41 16.08 -16.17 -55.28
N GLU A 42 17.14 -15.35 -55.21
CA GLU A 42 18.44 -15.88 -54.83
C GLU A 42 18.31 -16.63 -53.49
N PRO A 43 18.96 -17.80 -53.34
CA PRO A 43 18.98 -18.49 -52.06
C PRO A 43 19.74 -17.61 -51.05
N VAL A 44 19.02 -17.06 -50.07
CA VAL A 44 19.59 -16.14 -49.07
C VAL A 44 20.70 -16.87 -48.30
N VAL A 45 21.94 -16.65 -48.74
CA VAL A 45 23.15 -17.03 -48.02
C VAL A 45 23.04 -16.44 -46.62
N ALA A 46 23.37 -17.22 -45.60
CA ALA A 46 23.27 -16.82 -44.19
C ALA A 46 24.34 -15.78 -43.85
N GLY A 47 24.17 -14.57 -44.38
CA GLY A 47 25.13 -13.47 -44.29
C GLY A 47 25.42 -13.08 -42.85
N THR A 48 26.66 -12.66 -42.62
CA THR A 48 27.16 -12.18 -41.34
C THR A 48 26.28 -11.04 -40.82
N LYS A 49 25.36 -11.34 -39.89
CA LYS A 49 24.35 -10.37 -39.42
C LYS A 49 24.99 -9.26 -38.59
N VAL A 50 25.47 -8.22 -39.28
CA VAL A 50 25.97 -6.96 -38.71
C VAL A 50 25.00 -6.45 -37.63
N LEU A 51 25.58 -5.86 -36.58
CA LEU A 51 24.84 -5.20 -35.51
C LEU A 51 24.52 -3.77 -35.94
N GLU A 52 23.58 -3.65 -36.87
CA GLU A 52 22.98 -2.37 -37.23
C GLU A 52 22.29 -1.77 -36.00
N THR A 53 22.57 -0.49 -35.76
CA THR A 53 22.02 0.28 -34.64
C THR A 53 21.25 1.45 -35.22
N PHE A 54 19.97 1.56 -34.88
CA PHE A 54 19.13 2.70 -35.27
C PHE A 54 18.94 3.58 -34.03
N LYS A 55 19.18 4.88 -34.17
CA LYS A 55 19.12 5.85 -33.08
C LYS A 55 18.32 7.09 -33.47
N GLU A 56 17.53 7.60 -32.54
CA GLU A 56 16.89 8.93 -32.57
C GLU A 56 17.34 9.70 -31.33
N GLU A 57 17.53 11.02 -31.46
CA GLU A 57 17.80 11.95 -30.36
C GLU A 57 16.90 13.17 -30.47
N PHE A 58 16.44 13.69 -29.34
CA PHE A 58 15.50 14.82 -29.25
C PHE A 58 15.55 15.45 -27.85
N GLU A 59 14.95 16.62 -27.69
CA GLU A 59 14.94 17.38 -26.44
C GLU A 59 13.53 17.37 -25.81
N ILE A 60 13.48 17.21 -24.48
CA ILE A 60 12.27 17.24 -23.64
C ILE A 60 12.58 18.08 -22.41
N GLY A 61 11.80 19.13 -22.14
CA GLY A 61 12.19 20.15 -21.15
C GLY A 61 13.58 20.71 -21.47
N SER A 62 14.53 20.51 -20.57
CA SER A 62 15.95 20.85 -20.70
C SER A 62 16.88 19.64 -20.91
N SER A 63 16.31 18.45 -21.16
CA SER A 63 17.04 17.18 -21.23
C SER A 63 17.05 16.57 -22.63
N ILE A 64 18.24 16.15 -23.08
CA ILE A 64 18.40 15.34 -24.28
C ILE A 64 18.02 13.88 -23.98
N VAL A 65 17.09 13.36 -24.76
CA VAL A 65 16.61 11.97 -24.72
C VAL A 65 17.10 11.24 -25.97
N SER A 66 17.51 9.99 -25.79
CA SER A 66 17.94 9.10 -26.87
C SER A 66 17.14 7.81 -26.89
N LEU A 67 16.82 7.30 -28.08
CA LEU A 67 16.20 5.98 -28.31
C LEU A 67 17.12 5.16 -29.23
N GLU A 68 17.51 3.96 -28.82
CA GLU A 68 18.37 3.03 -29.58
C GLU A 68 17.68 1.66 -29.78
N THR A 69 17.73 1.11 -31.00
CA THR A 69 17.29 -0.26 -31.31
C THR A 69 18.22 -0.98 -32.31
N GLY A 70 17.94 -2.25 -32.60
CA GLY A 70 18.70 -3.12 -33.52
C GLY A 70 19.86 -3.89 -32.87
N LYS A 71 20.51 -3.30 -31.86
CA LYS A 71 21.69 -3.88 -31.17
C LYS A 71 21.35 -4.90 -30.10
N ILE A 72 20.41 -4.60 -29.20
CA ILE A 72 20.11 -5.37 -27.98
C ILE A 72 18.77 -6.10 -28.09
N ALA A 73 18.70 -7.32 -27.55
CA ALA A 73 17.49 -8.15 -27.46
C ALA A 73 16.77 -8.44 -28.81
N ARG A 74 17.54 -8.58 -29.91
CA ARG A 74 17.09 -8.80 -31.32
C ARG A 74 16.03 -9.91 -31.55
N PHE A 75 15.83 -10.82 -30.60
CA PHE A 75 14.83 -11.90 -30.67
C PHE A 75 13.45 -11.52 -30.13
N ALA A 76 13.32 -10.37 -29.45
CA ALA A 76 12.03 -9.86 -29.00
C ALA A 76 11.12 -9.47 -30.18
N ASN A 77 9.82 -9.35 -29.93
CA ASN A 77 8.90 -8.77 -30.92
C ASN A 77 9.25 -7.29 -31.15
N GLY A 78 9.58 -6.54 -30.10
CA GLY A 78 10.29 -5.25 -30.20
C GLY A 78 11.23 -5.02 -29.02
N SER A 79 12.28 -4.20 -29.20
CA SER A 79 13.21 -3.81 -28.14
C SER A 79 13.75 -2.39 -28.34
N VAL A 80 13.88 -1.62 -27.26
CA VAL A 80 14.46 -0.26 -27.25
C VAL A 80 15.26 -0.04 -25.97
N VAL A 81 16.42 0.59 -26.10
CA VAL A 81 17.10 1.27 -24.99
C VAL A 81 16.78 2.75 -25.07
N LEU A 82 16.23 3.33 -24.00
CA LEU A 82 16.04 4.77 -23.86
C LEU A 82 17.05 5.29 -22.83
N GLY A 83 17.79 6.35 -23.18
CA GLY A 83 18.75 7.02 -22.30
C GLY A 83 18.45 8.50 -22.12
N MET A 84 18.56 8.99 -20.88
CA MET A 84 18.50 10.41 -20.50
C MET A 84 19.57 10.66 -19.43
N GLY A 85 20.57 11.49 -19.74
CA GLY A 85 21.83 11.49 -18.99
C GLY A 85 22.51 10.12 -19.00
N GLU A 86 23.05 9.67 -17.86
CA GLU A 86 23.62 8.32 -17.74
C GLU A 86 22.60 7.26 -17.28
N THR A 87 21.37 7.65 -16.97
CA THR A 87 20.28 6.70 -16.70
C THR A 87 19.72 6.12 -18.01
N LYS A 88 19.82 4.80 -18.16
CA LYS A 88 19.47 4.05 -19.39
C LYS A 88 18.61 2.84 -19.06
N VAL A 89 17.48 2.68 -19.75
CA VAL A 89 16.50 1.61 -19.54
C VAL A 89 16.28 0.82 -20.82
N LEU A 90 16.41 -0.50 -20.74
CA LEU A 90 15.99 -1.42 -21.80
C LEU A 90 14.52 -1.80 -21.57
N SER A 91 13.67 -1.62 -22.57
CA SER A 91 12.36 -2.28 -22.64
C SER A 91 12.34 -3.27 -23.80
N THR A 92 11.75 -4.45 -23.56
CA THR A 92 11.53 -5.50 -24.55
C THR A 92 10.10 -6.00 -24.47
N VAL A 93 9.49 -6.23 -25.64
CA VAL A 93 8.11 -6.71 -25.76
C VAL A 93 8.10 -8.03 -26.52
N THR A 94 7.37 -9.00 -26.02
CA THR A 94 7.16 -10.31 -26.67
C THR A 94 5.67 -10.69 -26.67
N ALA A 95 5.25 -11.42 -27.71
CA ALA A 95 3.91 -11.98 -27.81
C ALA A 95 3.95 -13.50 -28.02
N ALA A 96 3.01 -14.22 -27.40
CA ALA A 96 2.84 -15.65 -27.60
C ALA A 96 2.36 -15.95 -29.03
N ARG A 97 2.78 -17.11 -29.57
CA ARG A 97 2.46 -17.56 -30.93
C ARG A 97 1.16 -18.36 -31.04
N GLY A 98 0.45 -18.59 -29.92
CA GLY A 98 -0.69 -19.49 -29.85
C GLY A 98 -2.00 -18.78 -29.49
N ASP A 99 -3.10 -19.33 -29.99
CA ASP A 99 -4.45 -18.82 -29.80
C ASP A 99 -5.06 -19.51 -28.57
N GLY A 100 -4.73 -18.99 -27.37
CA GLY A 100 -5.32 -19.47 -26.13
C GLY A 100 -6.77 -18.99 -26.01
N VAL A 101 -7.70 -19.90 -25.72
CA VAL A 101 -9.08 -19.53 -25.34
C VAL A 101 -9.02 -18.83 -23.99
N ARG A 102 -9.15 -17.50 -24.01
CA ARG A 102 -9.12 -16.59 -22.86
C ARG A 102 -10.08 -15.44 -23.12
N ASP A 103 -10.64 -14.88 -22.04
CA ASP A 103 -11.65 -13.82 -22.13
C ASP A 103 -11.15 -12.42 -21.73
N PHE A 104 -9.85 -12.32 -21.42
CA PHE A 104 -9.18 -11.09 -21.01
C PHE A 104 -7.82 -10.96 -21.69
N LEU A 105 -7.35 -9.71 -21.86
CA LEU A 105 -6.00 -9.41 -22.37
C LEU A 105 -4.92 -9.83 -21.36
N PRO A 106 -4.12 -10.87 -21.64
CA PRO A 106 -3.06 -11.36 -20.76
C PRO A 106 -1.77 -10.55 -20.99
N LEU A 107 -1.87 -9.23 -20.82
CA LEU A 107 -0.73 -8.33 -20.77
C LEU A 107 -0.09 -8.41 -19.38
N THR A 108 1.19 -8.76 -19.34
CA THR A 108 2.04 -8.77 -18.13
C THR A 108 3.18 -7.77 -18.32
N VAL A 109 3.28 -6.78 -17.42
CA VAL A 109 4.38 -5.82 -17.40
C VAL A 109 5.27 -6.06 -16.19
N ASP A 110 6.54 -6.34 -16.41
CA ASP A 110 7.55 -6.56 -15.37
C ASP A 110 8.65 -5.51 -15.49
N TYR A 111 8.85 -4.70 -14.44
CA TYR A 111 9.92 -3.71 -14.35
C TYR A 111 10.94 -4.16 -13.28
N GLN A 112 12.24 -3.96 -13.50
CA GLN A 112 13.31 -4.49 -12.65
C GLN A 112 14.44 -3.48 -12.38
N GLU A 113 14.75 -3.26 -11.10
CA GLU A 113 15.85 -2.43 -10.59
C GLU A 113 17.02 -3.29 -10.10
N LYS A 114 17.89 -3.64 -11.05
CA LYS A 114 19.09 -4.46 -10.83
C LYS A 114 20.21 -3.60 -10.25
N GLN A 115 20.85 -4.06 -9.17
CA GLN A 115 21.78 -3.24 -8.40
C GLN A 115 23.09 -2.96 -9.16
N PHE A 116 23.42 -3.77 -10.17
CA PHE A 116 24.53 -3.49 -11.08
C PHE A 116 24.37 -2.18 -11.87
N ALA A 117 23.16 -1.63 -11.99
CA ALA A 117 22.93 -0.35 -12.67
C ALA A 117 23.66 0.83 -11.99
N GLN A 118 24.02 0.67 -10.71
CA GLN A 118 24.87 1.59 -9.94
C GLN A 118 26.22 0.95 -9.55
N GLY A 119 26.58 -0.20 -10.14
CA GLY A 119 27.78 -0.97 -9.79
C GLY A 119 27.73 -1.69 -8.43
N VAL A 120 26.56 -1.79 -7.80
CA VAL A 120 26.40 -2.31 -6.42
C VAL A 120 26.03 -3.80 -6.42
N ILE A 121 26.61 -4.57 -5.49
CA ILE A 121 26.21 -5.96 -5.23
C ILE A 121 25.00 -5.96 -4.27
N PRO A 122 23.90 -6.68 -4.55
CA PRO A 122 22.74 -6.72 -3.67
C PRO A 122 23.07 -7.07 -2.21
N THR A 123 22.41 -6.36 -1.29
CA THR A 123 22.55 -6.59 0.17
C THR A 123 21.75 -7.80 0.68
N THR A 124 21.04 -8.50 -0.20
CA THR A 124 20.31 -9.74 0.12
C THR A 124 21.25 -10.88 0.54
N TYR A 125 20.75 -11.84 1.31
CA TYR A 125 21.52 -13.01 1.76
C TYR A 125 22.16 -13.80 0.60
N MET A 126 21.49 -13.87 -0.55
CA MET A 126 21.98 -14.56 -1.75
C MET A 126 22.83 -13.68 -2.69
N ARG A 127 23.08 -12.40 -2.35
CA ARG A 127 23.78 -11.43 -3.20
C ARG A 127 23.19 -11.29 -4.62
N ARG A 128 21.87 -11.42 -4.70
CA ARG A 128 21.07 -11.42 -5.93
C ARG A 128 19.73 -10.73 -5.69
N GLU A 129 19.17 -10.11 -6.72
CA GLU A 129 17.79 -9.63 -6.75
C GLU A 129 16.80 -10.77 -6.40
N GLY A 130 15.77 -10.44 -5.62
CA GLY A 130 14.82 -11.39 -5.04
C GLY A 130 13.47 -11.41 -5.76
N ALA A 131 12.39 -11.54 -4.99
CA ALA A 131 11.04 -11.23 -5.48
C ALA A 131 10.90 -9.72 -5.74
N PRO A 132 10.01 -9.28 -6.66
CA PRO A 132 9.81 -7.86 -6.96
C PRO A 132 9.45 -7.04 -5.73
N LYS A 133 10.11 -5.88 -5.58
CA LYS A 133 9.89 -4.90 -4.52
C LYS A 133 8.63 -4.08 -4.79
N GLU A 134 8.14 -3.40 -3.75
CA GLU A 134 7.00 -2.47 -3.78
C GLU A 134 7.09 -1.50 -4.97
N ARG A 135 8.20 -0.75 -5.10
CA ARG A 135 8.46 0.17 -6.22
C ARG A 135 8.50 -0.53 -7.58
N GLU A 136 9.05 -1.74 -7.68
CA GLU A 136 9.10 -2.45 -8.97
C GLU A 136 7.70 -2.84 -9.47
N LEU A 137 6.81 -3.22 -8.55
CA LEU A 137 5.39 -3.47 -8.85
C LEU A 137 4.64 -2.17 -9.23
N LEU A 138 4.97 -1.04 -8.59
CA LEU A 138 4.39 0.27 -8.89
C LEU A 138 4.82 0.80 -10.26
N CYS A 139 6.11 0.78 -10.59
CA CYS A 139 6.61 1.16 -11.93
C CYS A 139 6.01 0.24 -13.01
N GLY A 140 5.87 -1.06 -12.75
CA GLY A 140 5.15 -1.97 -13.64
C GLY A 140 3.68 -1.56 -13.88
N ARG A 141 2.99 -1.03 -12.85
CA ARG A 141 1.63 -0.47 -12.99
C ARG A 141 1.61 0.87 -13.76
N ILE A 142 2.57 1.76 -13.51
CA ILE A 142 2.70 3.04 -14.22
C ILE A 142 2.83 2.82 -15.73
N ILE A 143 3.55 1.77 -16.15
CA ILE A 143 3.69 1.37 -17.55
C ILE A 143 2.43 0.66 -18.08
N ASP A 144 1.83 -0.26 -17.31
CA ASP A 144 0.66 -1.06 -17.75
C ASP A 144 -0.60 -0.20 -18.00
N ARG A 145 -0.87 0.76 -17.11
CA ARG A 145 -2.08 1.61 -17.12
C ARG A 145 -2.33 2.33 -18.47
N PRO A 146 -1.38 3.09 -19.06
CA PRO A 146 -1.61 3.79 -20.33
C PRO A 146 -1.47 2.91 -21.58
N ILE A 147 -0.74 1.79 -21.54
CA ILE A 147 -0.57 0.93 -22.75
C ILE A 147 -1.74 -0.04 -22.95
N ARG A 148 -2.40 -0.47 -21.87
CA ARG A 148 -3.48 -1.48 -21.88
C ARG A 148 -4.72 -1.06 -22.69
N PRO A 149 -5.23 0.19 -22.63
CA PRO A 149 -6.40 0.64 -23.40
C PRO A 149 -6.18 0.73 -24.92
N LEU A 150 -4.92 0.67 -25.38
CA LEU A 150 -4.54 0.83 -26.78
C LEU A 150 -4.36 -0.52 -27.52
N PHE A 151 -4.61 -1.65 -26.87
CA PHE A 151 -4.74 -2.93 -27.57
C PHE A 151 -6.13 -3.06 -28.20
N PRO A 152 -6.27 -3.66 -29.41
CA PRO A 152 -7.57 -3.82 -30.04
C PRO A 152 -8.56 -4.62 -29.18
N PRO A 153 -9.86 -4.27 -29.18
CA PRO A 153 -10.92 -5.11 -28.61
C PRO A 153 -10.85 -6.55 -29.16
N GLY A 154 -11.10 -7.53 -28.30
CA GLY A 154 -11.00 -8.95 -28.67
C GLY A 154 -9.57 -9.50 -28.84
N PHE A 155 -8.51 -8.70 -28.62
CA PHE A 155 -7.13 -9.18 -28.64
C PHE A 155 -6.78 -9.87 -27.31
N TYR A 156 -6.67 -11.21 -27.33
CA TYR A 156 -6.44 -12.04 -26.12
C TYR A 156 -5.13 -12.83 -26.13
N HIS A 157 -4.19 -12.49 -27.03
CA HIS A 157 -2.87 -13.12 -27.06
C HIS A 157 -2.01 -12.62 -25.89
N GLU A 158 -1.27 -13.53 -25.27
CA GLU A 158 -0.38 -13.22 -24.14
C GLU A 158 0.77 -12.32 -24.60
N VAL A 159 0.93 -11.18 -23.93
CA VAL A 159 1.97 -10.18 -24.22
C VAL A 159 2.76 -9.94 -22.94
N GLN A 160 4.08 -10.08 -23.00
CA GLN A 160 4.97 -9.71 -21.91
C GLN A 160 5.79 -8.47 -22.30
N VAL A 161 5.79 -7.48 -21.40
CA VAL A 161 6.72 -6.36 -21.41
C VAL A 161 7.71 -6.58 -20.28
N MET A 162 9.00 -6.53 -20.59
CA MET A 162 10.06 -6.50 -19.59
C MET A 162 10.85 -5.20 -19.72
N ALA A 163 10.79 -4.36 -18.68
CA ALA A 163 11.66 -3.21 -18.51
C ALA A 163 12.79 -3.54 -17.51
N SER A 164 14.01 -3.09 -17.80
CA SER A 164 15.17 -3.26 -16.92
C SER A 164 16.08 -2.05 -17.01
N VAL A 165 16.37 -1.45 -15.85
CA VAL A 165 17.39 -0.41 -15.75
C VAL A 165 18.76 -1.04 -16.04
N LEU A 166 19.51 -0.46 -16.98
CA LEU A 166 20.84 -0.92 -17.38
C LEU A 166 21.94 -0.14 -16.64
N SER A 167 21.76 1.17 -16.52
CA SER A 167 22.60 2.09 -15.73
C SER A 167 21.74 3.18 -15.12
N SER A 168 22.17 3.71 -13.97
CA SER A 168 21.63 4.95 -13.42
C SER A 168 22.69 5.70 -12.61
N ASP A 169 22.75 7.01 -12.84
CA ASP A 169 23.48 7.99 -12.04
C ASP A 169 22.74 8.40 -10.75
N GLY A 170 21.51 7.91 -10.55
CA GLY A 170 20.62 8.33 -9.47
C GLY A 170 19.97 9.71 -9.69
N LYS A 171 20.31 10.42 -10.76
CA LYS A 171 19.87 11.80 -11.01
C LYS A 171 18.44 11.88 -11.55
N TYR A 172 18.04 10.93 -12.40
CA TYR A 172 16.71 10.86 -13.01
C TYR A 172 15.97 9.60 -12.60
N ASP A 173 14.65 9.68 -12.41
CA ASP A 173 13.82 8.51 -12.13
C ASP A 173 13.62 7.66 -13.41
N PRO A 174 14.04 6.39 -13.44
CA PRO A 174 13.90 5.53 -14.62
C PRO A 174 12.47 5.09 -14.97
N ASP A 175 11.43 5.41 -14.18
CA ASP A 175 10.05 4.94 -14.43
C ASP A 175 9.42 5.52 -15.71
N VAL A 176 9.51 6.84 -15.91
CA VAL A 176 9.05 7.55 -17.12
C VAL A 176 9.84 7.10 -18.35
N LEU A 177 11.14 6.86 -18.20
CA LEU A 177 11.99 6.33 -19.26
C LEU A 177 11.55 4.91 -19.66
N ALA A 178 11.20 4.06 -18.70
CA ALA A 178 10.70 2.71 -18.95
C ALA A 178 9.37 2.69 -19.72
N ALA A 179 8.45 3.63 -19.43
CA ALA A 179 7.18 3.73 -20.14
C ALA A 179 7.36 4.19 -21.60
N ASN A 180 8.15 5.24 -21.84
CA ASN A 180 8.44 5.70 -23.20
C ASN A 180 9.24 4.66 -24.01
N ALA A 181 10.19 3.94 -23.38
CA ALA A 181 10.89 2.82 -24.01
C ALA A 181 9.94 1.67 -24.39
N THR A 182 8.96 1.37 -23.54
CA THR A 182 7.93 0.35 -23.80
C THR A 182 7.03 0.75 -24.97
N SER A 183 6.61 2.00 -25.04
CA SER A 183 5.85 2.54 -26.17
C SER A 183 6.64 2.41 -27.49
N ALA A 184 7.91 2.82 -27.48
CA ALA A 184 8.78 2.71 -28.65
C ALA A 184 9.00 1.24 -29.09
N ALA A 185 9.14 0.32 -28.12
CA ALA A 185 9.27 -1.11 -28.40
C ALA A 185 7.96 -1.75 -28.91
N LEU A 186 6.79 -1.31 -28.45
CA LEU A 186 5.49 -1.69 -29.00
C LEU A 186 5.32 -1.19 -30.45
N MET A 187 5.72 0.05 -30.73
CA MET A 187 5.69 0.61 -32.10
C MET A 187 6.56 -0.21 -33.06
N LEU A 188 7.79 -0.55 -32.67
CA LEU A 188 8.70 -1.39 -33.46
C LEU A 188 8.23 -2.84 -33.64
N SER A 189 7.35 -3.34 -32.77
CA SER A 189 6.91 -4.73 -32.79
C SER A 189 5.91 -5.04 -33.90
N ASP A 190 5.77 -6.33 -34.22
CA ASP A 190 4.72 -6.89 -35.08
C ASP A 190 3.33 -6.97 -34.41
N ILE A 191 3.20 -6.50 -33.16
CA ILE A 191 1.95 -6.56 -32.38
C ILE A 191 1.04 -5.36 -32.74
N PRO A 192 -0.27 -5.58 -33.00
CA PRO A 192 -1.22 -4.51 -33.24
C PRO A 192 -1.51 -3.74 -31.94
N TRP A 193 -1.22 -2.44 -31.96
CA TRP A 193 -1.32 -1.56 -30.80
C TRP A 193 -1.47 -0.10 -31.28
N GLY A 194 -2.45 0.63 -30.75
CA GLY A 194 -2.90 1.95 -31.21
C GLY A 194 -2.16 3.14 -30.61
N GLY A 195 -0.87 3.00 -30.30
CA GLY A 195 -0.01 4.10 -29.84
C GLY A 195 0.63 4.90 -30.99
N PRO A 196 1.73 5.64 -30.73
CA PRO A 196 2.50 5.66 -29.49
C PRO A 196 1.84 6.42 -28.33
N ILE A 197 2.41 6.28 -27.14
CA ILE A 197 2.17 7.16 -26.00
C ILE A 197 3.42 8.00 -25.69
N GLY A 198 3.19 9.16 -25.09
CA GLY A 198 4.22 9.96 -24.44
C GLY A 198 3.95 10.00 -22.94
N MET A 199 4.99 9.94 -22.12
CA MET A 199 4.91 10.12 -20.67
C MET A 199 5.98 11.09 -20.18
N ILE A 200 5.64 11.93 -19.21
CA ILE A 200 6.59 12.79 -18.48
C ILE A 200 6.33 12.74 -16.97
N ARG A 201 7.30 13.25 -16.20
CA ARG A 201 7.08 13.74 -14.83
C ARG A 201 7.14 15.28 -14.85
N LEU A 202 6.32 15.93 -14.04
CA LEU A 202 6.34 17.38 -13.80
C LEU A 202 6.53 17.63 -12.30
N GLY A 203 7.52 18.43 -11.95
CA GLY A 203 7.70 18.99 -10.62
C GLY A 203 7.24 20.45 -10.57
N ARG A 204 7.12 21.03 -9.38
CA ARG A 204 6.89 22.46 -9.16
C ARG A 204 7.74 22.93 -7.99
N VAL A 205 8.61 23.91 -8.24
CA VAL A 205 9.57 24.47 -7.26
C VAL A 205 9.39 25.98 -7.25
N CYS A 206 9.12 26.57 -6.08
CA CYS A 206 8.85 28.01 -5.92
C CYS A 206 7.74 28.55 -6.86
N GLY A 207 6.78 27.69 -7.24
CA GLY A 207 5.70 28.01 -8.17
C GLY A 207 5.99 27.72 -9.65
N GLU A 208 7.25 27.56 -10.04
CA GLU A 208 7.65 27.26 -11.43
C GLU A 208 7.61 25.76 -11.72
N PHE A 209 7.06 25.37 -12.88
CA PHE A 209 6.96 23.96 -13.30
C PHE A 209 8.23 23.47 -14.00
N ILE A 210 8.73 22.30 -13.61
CA ILE A 210 9.94 21.67 -14.17
C ILE A 210 9.56 20.36 -14.85
N VAL A 211 9.90 20.21 -16.13
CA VAL A 211 9.65 19.00 -16.94
C VAL A 211 10.78 17.98 -16.74
N ASN A 212 10.42 16.74 -16.44
CA ASN A 212 11.31 15.63 -16.08
C ASN A 212 12.37 16.03 -15.03
N PRO A 213 11.95 16.52 -13.85
CA PRO A 213 12.86 17.01 -12.82
C PRO A 213 13.81 15.92 -12.34
N THR A 214 15.00 16.34 -11.94
CA THR A 214 15.97 15.49 -11.24
C THR A 214 15.45 15.09 -9.86
N MET A 215 16.04 14.06 -9.26
CA MET A 215 15.68 13.63 -7.91
C MET A 215 15.89 14.74 -6.87
N ASP A 216 16.91 15.60 -7.03
CA ASP A 216 17.19 16.70 -6.10
C ASP A 216 16.13 17.81 -6.21
N GLU A 217 15.75 18.21 -7.43
CA GLU A 217 14.64 19.14 -7.68
C GLU A 217 13.31 18.57 -7.18
N LEU A 218 13.08 17.27 -7.37
CA LEU A 218 11.86 16.59 -6.92
C LEU A 218 11.77 16.47 -5.38
N ASN A 219 12.89 16.41 -4.67
CA ASN A 219 12.90 16.41 -3.19
C ASN A 219 12.43 17.75 -2.59
N VAL A 220 12.76 18.87 -3.25
CA VAL A 220 12.29 20.22 -2.84
C VAL A 220 10.95 20.61 -3.46
N SER A 221 10.46 19.86 -4.45
CA SER A 221 9.19 20.08 -5.12
C SER A 221 7.97 19.92 -4.20
N ASP A 222 6.93 20.73 -4.45
CA ASP A 222 5.60 20.57 -3.85
C ASP A 222 4.66 19.69 -4.70
N LEU A 223 5.06 19.37 -5.93
CA LEU A 223 4.31 18.54 -6.89
C LEU A 223 5.17 17.38 -7.43
N ASN A 224 4.55 16.23 -7.62
CA ASN A 224 5.08 15.10 -8.39
C ASN A 224 3.93 14.54 -9.24
N LEU A 225 3.75 15.11 -10.43
CA LEU A 225 2.76 14.72 -11.43
C LEU A 225 3.43 13.80 -12.46
N VAL A 226 2.98 12.56 -12.58
CA VAL A 226 3.27 11.69 -13.74
C VAL A 226 2.07 11.73 -14.68
N TYR A 227 2.31 12.10 -15.93
CA TYR A 227 1.28 12.34 -16.94
C TYR A 227 1.59 11.54 -18.21
N ALA A 228 0.59 10.85 -18.78
CA ALA A 228 0.71 10.13 -20.05
C ALA A 228 -0.48 10.32 -20.99
N CYS A 229 -0.20 10.45 -22.29
CA CYS A 229 -1.20 10.75 -23.33
C CYS A 229 -0.86 10.15 -24.70
N THR A 230 -1.84 10.20 -25.61
CA THR A 230 -1.64 10.18 -27.07
C THR A 230 -1.58 11.62 -27.61
N LYS A 231 -1.62 11.80 -28.94
CA LYS A 231 -1.52 13.11 -29.62
C LYS A 231 -2.55 14.17 -29.20
N GLY A 232 -3.70 13.76 -28.65
CA GLY A 232 -4.78 14.68 -28.26
C GLY A 232 -5.75 14.13 -27.21
N LYS A 233 -5.37 13.07 -26.50
CA LYS A 233 -6.17 12.45 -25.44
C LYS A 233 -5.27 12.00 -24.28
N THR A 234 -5.65 12.33 -23.06
CA THR A 234 -5.02 11.83 -21.82
C THR A 234 -5.30 10.33 -21.68
N LEU A 235 -4.36 9.57 -21.12
CA LEU A 235 -4.51 8.13 -20.82
C LEU A 235 -4.36 7.81 -19.33
N MET A 236 -3.44 8.49 -18.64
CA MET A 236 -3.11 8.18 -17.25
C MET A 236 -2.56 9.41 -16.54
N ILE A 237 -3.00 9.62 -15.30
CA ILE A 237 -2.43 10.58 -14.36
C ILE A 237 -2.15 9.85 -13.04
N ASP A 238 -1.03 10.20 -12.41
CA ASP A 238 -0.71 9.89 -11.01
C ASP A 238 -0.08 11.16 -10.39
N VAL A 239 -0.63 11.67 -9.29
CA VAL A 239 -0.13 12.85 -8.58
C VAL A 239 0.17 12.51 -7.13
N GLN A 240 1.26 13.08 -6.63
CA GLN A 240 1.50 13.33 -5.22
C GLN A 240 1.83 14.82 -5.05
N SER A 241 1.25 15.50 -4.06
CA SER A 241 1.39 16.94 -3.89
C SER A 241 1.24 17.39 -2.43
N ARG A 242 1.82 18.55 -2.10
CA ARG A 242 1.67 19.21 -0.79
C ARG A 242 0.58 20.27 -0.88
N GLU A 243 -0.68 19.83 -0.88
CA GLU A 243 -1.88 20.70 -0.91
C GLU A 243 -1.93 21.67 -2.12
N ILE A 244 -1.69 21.17 -3.35
CA ILE A 244 -1.72 22.01 -4.57
C ILE A 244 -3.17 22.43 -4.90
N SER A 245 -3.37 23.70 -5.28
CA SER A 245 -4.69 24.20 -5.68
C SER A 245 -5.17 23.56 -6.99
N GLU A 246 -6.48 23.41 -7.15
CA GLU A 246 -7.09 22.88 -8.37
C GLU A 246 -6.75 23.74 -9.61
N LYS A 247 -6.63 25.07 -9.44
CA LYS A 247 -6.16 26.01 -10.49
C LYS A 247 -4.72 25.70 -10.96
N ASP A 248 -3.79 25.57 -10.01
CA ASP A 248 -2.39 25.30 -10.34
C ASP A 248 -2.23 23.90 -10.94
N LEU A 249 -2.99 22.92 -10.45
CA LEU A 249 -3.02 21.57 -10.97
C LEU A 249 -3.50 21.56 -12.44
N GLU A 250 -4.56 22.29 -12.76
CA GLU A 250 -5.01 22.44 -14.15
C GLU A 250 -3.92 23.08 -15.03
N ALA A 251 -3.27 24.14 -14.57
CA ALA A 251 -2.16 24.77 -15.30
C ALA A 251 -1.00 23.78 -15.55
N GLY A 252 -0.63 22.98 -14.55
CA GLY A 252 0.36 21.93 -14.67
C GLY A 252 -0.03 20.83 -15.65
N LEU A 253 -1.31 20.42 -15.67
CA LEU A 253 -1.83 19.44 -16.64
C LEU A 253 -1.85 19.98 -18.08
N ARG A 254 -2.25 21.25 -18.26
CA ARG A 254 -2.24 21.93 -19.57
C ARG A 254 -0.83 22.14 -20.12
N LEU A 255 0.17 22.33 -19.25
CA LEU A 255 1.59 22.30 -19.61
C LEU A 255 2.09 20.88 -19.92
N ALA A 256 1.64 19.88 -19.16
CA ALA A 256 2.14 18.51 -19.28
C ALA A 256 1.79 17.83 -20.63
N HIS A 257 0.61 18.12 -21.19
CA HIS A 257 0.16 17.52 -22.44
C HIS A 257 1.07 17.80 -23.65
N PRO A 258 1.37 19.05 -24.05
CA PRO A 258 2.24 19.33 -25.20
C PRO A 258 3.66 18.81 -25.01
N GLU A 259 4.20 18.82 -23.79
CA GLU A 259 5.53 18.27 -23.48
C GLU A 259 5.57 16.73 -23.61
N ALA A 260 4.54 16.02 -23.16
CA ALA A 260 4.42 14.58 -23.38
C ALA A 260 4.27 14.23 -24.87
N VAL A 261 3.50 15.02 -25.65
CA VAL A 261 3.30 14.81 -27.09
C VAL A 261 4.61 14.86 -27.91
N LYS A 262 5.65 15.55 -27.44
CA LYS A 262 6.98 15.58 -28.10
C LYS A 262 7.62 14.19 -28.23
N TYR A 263 7.30 13.23 -27.34
CA TYR A 263 7.82 11.85 -27.43
C TYR A 263 7.25 11.05 -28.62
N LEU A 264 6.11 11.45 -29.21
CA LEU A 264 5.41 10.61 -30.19
C LEU A 264 6.15 10.53 -31.53
N GLU A 265 6.58 11.68 -32.06
CA GLU A 265 7.19 11.76 -33.39
C GLU A 265 8.55 11.02 -33.48
N PRO A 266 9.50 11.13 -32.52
CA PRO A 266 10.72 10.32 -32.52
C PRO A 266 10.45 8.80 -32.51
N GLN A 267 9.39 8.35 -31.83
CA GLN A 267 9.00 6.93 -31.84
C GLN A 267 8.48 6.49 -33.21
N ILE A 268 7.69 7.34 -33.88
CA ILE A 268 7.19 7.10 -35.24
C ILE A 268 8.35 7.03 -36.23
N ARG A 269 9.32 7.96 -36.16
CA ARG A 269 10.52 7.94 -37.01
C ARG A 269 11.40 6.71 -36.78
N LEU A 270 11.57 6.28 -35.52
CA LEU A 270 12.31 5.05 -35.21
C LEU A 270 11.58 3.81 -35.74
N ALA A 271 10.25 3.76 -35.60
CA ALA A 271 9.42 2.68 -36.13
C ALA A 271 9.42 2.64 -37.68
N ALA A 272 9.45 3.79 -38.35
CA ALA A 272 9.59 3.85 -39.81
C ALA A 272 10.97 3.37 -40.31
N LYS A 273 12.03 3.49 -39.49
CA LYS A 273 13.40 3.03 -39.81
C LYS A 273 13.65 1.55 -39.53
N ALA A 274 13.07 1.01 -38.45
CA ALA A 274 13.46 -0.30 -37.91
C ALA A 274 12.28 -1.18 -37.44
N GLY A 275 11.03 -0.74 -37.66
CA GLY A 275 9.83 -1.45 -37.22
C GLY A 275 9.47 -2.64 -38.08
N LYS A 276 8.78 -3.61 -37.47
CA LYS A 276 8.22 -4.78 -38.16
C LYS A 276 6.83 -4.46 -38.70
N LEU A 277 6.47 -5.09 -39.82
CA LEU A 277 5.10 -5.08 -40.31
C LEU A 277 4.18 -5.64 -39.23
N LYS A 278 3.05 -4.96 -38.98
CA LYS A 278 2.03 -5.42 -38.02
C LYS A 278 1.41 -6.71 -38.54
N LYS A 279 1.42 -7.74 -37.70
CA LYS A 279 0.85 -9.05 -38.02
C LYS A 279 -0.66 -9.01 -37.84
N GLU A 280 -1.40 -9.69 -38.71
CA GLU A 280 -2.81 -9.98 -38.49
C GLU A 280 -2.97 -10.98 -37.32
N TYR A 281 -3.97 -10.72 -36.47
CA TYR A 281 -4.35 -11.54 -35.32
C TYR A 281 -5.86 -11.77 -35.33
N LYS A 282 -6.29 -12.94 -34.88
CA LYS A 282 -7.71 -13.30 -34.81
C LYS A 282 -8.35 -12.65 -33.58
N LEU A 283 -9.04 -11.54 -33.78
CA LEU A 283 -9.82 -10.90 -32.73
C LEU A 283 -11.05 -11.76 -32.37
N SER A 284 -11.33 -11.87 -31.08
CA SER A 284 -12.51 -12.57 -30.55
C SER A 284 -13.60 -11.55 -30.21
N MET A 285 -14.55 -11.40 -31.13
CA MET A 285 -15.68 -10.47 -31.06
C MET A 285 -17.00 -11.22 -30.89
N VAL A 286 -18.01 -10.56 -30.32
CA VAL A 286 -19.40 -11.05 -30.33
C VAL A 286 -20.00 -10.77 -31.71
N SER A 287 -20.80 -11.69 -32.27
CA SER A 287 -21.50 -11.42 -33.53
C SER A 287 -22.67 -10.44 -33.30
N ASP A 288 -22.94 -9.56 -34.25
CA ASP A 288 -24.05 -8.60 -34.13
C ASP A 288 -25.40 -9.31 -33.97
N ARG A 289 -25.61 -10.40 -34.72
CA ARG A 289 -26.79 -11.29 -34.58
C ARG A 289 -26.95 -11.84 -33.16
N THR A 290 -25.86 -12.29 -32.53
CA THR A 290 -25.89 -12.77 -31.13
C THR A 290 -26.21 -11.62 -30.18
N LEU A 291 -25.60 -10.44 -30.39
CA LEU A 291 -25.81 -9.27 -29.53
C LEU A 291 -27.25 -8.75 -29.61
N GLU A 292 -27.84 -8.70 -30.80
CA GLU A 292 -29.25 -8.37 -31.02
C GLU A 292 -30.17 -9.39 -30.35
N ARG A 293 -29.93 -10.70 -30.57
CA ARG A 293 -30.74 -11.76 -29.94
C ARG A 293 -30.68 -11.74 -28.42
N VAL A 294 -29.52 -11.41 -27.83
CA VAL A 294 -29.38 -11.22 -26.38
C VAL A 294 -30.08 -9.94 -25.92
N ARG A 295 -30.02 -8.85 -26.70
CA ARG A 295 -30.73 -7.59 -26.39
C ARG A 295 -32.25 -7.82 -26.31
N ASP A 296 -32.84 -8.47 -27.31
CA ASP A 296 -34.29 -8.75 -27.36
C ASP A 296 -34.78 -9.53 -26.12
N LEU A 297 -33.98 -10.48 -25.63
CA LEU A 297 -34.34 -11.36 -24.52
C LEU A 297 -34.05 -10.74 -23.13
N ALA A 298 -33.14 -9.75 -23.05
CA ALA A 298 -32.59 -9.27 -21.78
C ALA A 298 -32.74 -7.76 -21.51
N GLU A 299 -32.78 -6.86 -22.51
CA GLU A 299 -32.68 -5.40 -22.29
C GLU A 299 -33.75 -4.90 -21.31
N ALA A 300 -35.02 -5.27 -21.53
CA ALA A 300 -36.14 -4.86 -20.70
C ALA A 300 -36.07 -5.43 -19.25
N LYS A 301 -35.58 -6.67 -19.09
CA LYS A 301 -35.44 -7.33 -17.78
C LYS A 301 -34.31 -6.70 -16.97
N ILE A 302 -33.17 -6.45 -17.62
CA ILE A 302 -32.03 -5.75 -17.02
C ILE A 302 -32.44 -4.30 -16.65
N GLY A 303 -33.19 -3.62 -17.50
CA GLY A 303 -33.74 -2.29 -17.22
C GLY A 303 -34.63 -2.26 -15.98
N ALA A 304 -35.53 -3.24 -15.82
CA ALA A 304 -36.38 -3.37 -14.65
C ALA A 304 -35.56 -3.55 -13.35
N VAL A 305 -34.55 -4.42 -13.36
CA VAL A 305 -33.66 -4.69 -12.20
C VAL A 305 -32.90 -3.45 -11.72
N PHE A 306 -32.55 -2.52 -12.62
CA PHE A 306 -31.94 -1.23 -12.22
C PHE A 306 -32.96 -0.15 -11.84
N THR A 307 -34.21 -0.27 -12.26
CA THR A 307 -35.27 0.71 -11.99
C THR A 307 -35.94 0.49 -10.63
N ASP A 308 -36.01 -0.76 -10.17
CA ASP A 308 -36.58 -1.13 -8.87
C ASP A 308 -35.57 -0.88 -7.72
N PRO A 309 -35.87 0.02 -6.76
CA PRO A 309 -34.97 0.36 -5.66
C PRO A 309 -34.89 -0.72 -4.55
N SER A 310 -35.68 -1.79 -4.63
CA SER A 310 -35.60 -2.90 -3.65
C SER A 310 -34.38 -3.79 -3.85
N TYR A 311 -33.73 -3.76 -5.02
CA TYR A 311 -32.52 -4.52 -5.29
C TYR A 311 -31.28 -3.89 -4.66
N GLY A 312 -30.90 -4.39 -3.48
CA GLY A 312 -29.57 -4.23 -2.90
C GLY A 312 -28.47 -4.87 -3.77
N LYS A 313 -27.21 -4.73 -3.34
CA LYS A 313 -26.04 -5.15 -4.14
C LYS A 313 -26.07 -6.61 -4.56
N PHE A 314 -26.37 -7.52 -3.63
CA PHE A 314 -26.27 -8.97 -3.87
C PHE A 314 -27.51 -9.49 -4.59
N GLU A 315 -28.67 -8.95 -4.23
CA GLU A 315 -29.99 -9.22 -4.81
C GLU A 315 -30.01 -8.82 -6.30
N ARG A 316 -29.37 -7.69 -6.64
CA ARG A 316 -29.15 -7.24 -8.02
C ARG A 316 -28.23 -8.17 -8.79
N GLY A 317 -27.21 -8.73 -8.13
CA GLY A 317 -26.34 -9.76 -8.70
C GLY A 317 -27.12 -11.02 -9.05
N GLU A 318 -27.85 -11.57 -8.09
CA GLU A 318 -28.71 -12.75 -8.28
C GLU A 318 -29.77 -12.53 -9.36
N ALA A 319 -30.40 -11.35 -9.42
CA ALA A 319 -31.38 -11.03 -10.46
C ALA A 319 -30.76 -11.02 -11.87
N LEU A 320 -29.56 -10.45 -12.02
CA LEU A 320 -28.83 -10.45 -13.30
C LEU A 320 -28.33 -11.85 -13.69
N ASP A 321 -27.86 -12.66 -12.73
CA ASP A 321 -27.46 -14.04 -12.99
C ASP A 321 -28.65 -14.93 -13.37
N ASN A 322 -29.82 -14.74 -12.76
CA ASN A 322 -31.05 -15.43 -13.14
C ASN A 322 -31.50 -15.08 -14.56
N ILE A 323 -31.44 -13.80 -14.95
CA ILE A 323 -31.66 -13.38 -16.35
C ILE A 323 -30.64 -14.07 -17.28
N ALA A 324 -29.37 -14.16 -16.87
CA ALA A 324 -28.33 -14.81 -17.67
C ALA A 324 -28.58 -16.31 -17.85
N GLN A 325 -29.04 -17.03 -16.82
CA GLN A 325 -29.41 -18.45 -16.95
C GLN A 325 -30.67 -18.66 -17.81
N GLU A 326 -31.65 -17.74 -17.76
CA GLU A 326 -32.84 -17.82 -18.61
C GLU A 326 -32.49 -17.67 -20.10
N VAL A 327 -31.70 -16.65 -20.46
CA VAL A 327 -31.22 -16.43 -21.83
C VAL A 327 -30.34 -17.60 -22.29
N LYS A 328 -29.49 -18.13 -21.40
CA LYS A 328 -28.67 -19.32 -21.67
C LYS A 328 -29.52 -20.54 -21.99
N ARG A 329 -30.59 -20.79 -21.23
CA ARG A 329 -31.53 -21.90 -21.50
C ARG A 329 -32.15 -21.76 -22.89
N THR A 330 -32.57 -20.56 -23.30
CA THR A 330 -33.11 -20.33 -24.65
C THR A 330 -32.11 -20.67 -25.75
N PHE A 331 -30.83 -20.31 -25.62
CA PHE A 331 -29.81 -20.71 -26.60
C PHE A 331 -29.45 -22.22 -26.54
N GLU A 332 -29.58 -22.87 -25.38
CA GLU A 332 -29.45 -24.33 -25.26
C GLU A 332 -30.63 -25.06 -25.93
N GLU A 333 -31.85 -24.53 -25.82
CA GLU A 333 -33.05 -25.02 -26.53
C GLU A 333 -32.96 -24.78 -28.05
N GLU A 334 -32.44 -23.63 -28.48
CA GLU A 334 -32.16 -23.30 -29.90
C GLU A 334 -30.91 -24.03 -30.45
N SER A 335 -30.14 -24.72 -29.60
CA SER A 335 -28.87 -25.40 -29.94
C SER A 335 -27.79 -24.47 -30.56
N ASP A 336 -27.79 -23.18 -30.20
CA ASP A 336 -26.81 -22.20 -30.70
C ASP A 336 -25.49 -22.29 -29.93
N GLU A 337 -24.68 -23.28 -30.33
CA GLU A 337 -23.33 -23.50 -29.82
C GLU A 337 -22.37 -22.30 -30.03
N GLU A 338 -22.64 -21.37 -30.95
CA GLU A 338 -21.79 -20.20 -31.18
C GLU A 338 -22.13 -19.09 -30.18
N SER A 339 -23.40 -18.71 -30.09
CA SER A 339 -23.87 -17.71 -29.13
C SER A 339 -23.57 -18.12 -27.68
N LEU A 340 -23.73 -19.41 -27.32
CA LEU A 340 -23.40 -19.92 -25.99
C LEU A 340 -21.93 -19.71 -25.58
N LYS A 341 -20.98 -19.70 -26.52
CA LYS A 341 -19.55 -19.49 -26.24
C LYS A 341 -19.21 -18.03 -25.93
N VAL A 342 -20.00 -17.07 -26.41
CA VAL A 342 -19.80 -15.63 -26.21
C VAL A 342 -20.84 -14.99 -25.28
N LEU A 343 -21.86 -15.74 -24.87
CA LEU A 343 -23.02 -15.28 -24.12
C LEU A 343 -22.69 -14.41 -22.88
N PRO A 344 -21.72 -14.75 -22.00
CA PRO A 344 -21.38 -13.90 -20.85
C PRO A 344 -20.94 -12.49 -21.26
N LYS A 345 -20.22 -12.36 -22.39
CA LYS A 345 -19.78 -11.06 -22.93
C LYS A 345 -20.93 -10.32 -23.60
N ALA A 346 -21.80 -11.02 -24.32
CA ALA A 346 -22.98 -10.42 -24.93
C ALA A 346 -23.94 -9.84 -23.88
N ILE A 347 -24.16 -10.56 -22.77
CA ILE A 347 -24.97 -10.08 -21.65
C ILE A 347 -24.30 -8.88 -20.98
N ASP A 348 -22.99 -8.90 -20.74
CA ASP A 348 -22.28 -7.73 -20.19
C ASP A 348 -22.33 -6.51 -21.12
N MET A 349 -22.23 -6.71 -22.44
CA MET A 349 -22.39 -5.64 -23.43
C MET A 349 -23.80 -5.02 -23.39
N VAL A 350 -24.86 -5.83 -23.29
CA VAL A 350 -26.24 -5.32 -23.13
C VAL A 350 -26.42 -4.64 -21.76
N ARG A 351 -25.87 -5.21 -20.68
CA ARG A 351 -25.84 -4.59 -19.34
C ARG A 351 -25.16 -3.22 -19.35
N LYS A 352 -24.00 -3.11 -20.02
CA LYS A 352 -23.27 -1.85 -20.23
C LYS A 352 -24.10 -0.85 -21.04
N GLN A 353 -24.80 -1.30 -22.10
CA GLN A 353 -25.69 -0.44 -22.89
C GLN A 353 -26.86 0.11 -22.06
N VAL A 354 -27.58 -0.74 -21.32
CA VAL A 354 -28.73 -0.33 -20.47
C VAL A 354 -28.32 0.70 -19.42
N VAL A 355 -27.29 0.41 -18.62
CA VAL A 355 -26.85 1.29 -17.53
C VAL A 355 -26.40 2.66 -18.05
N ARG A 356 -25.66 2.70 -19.16
CA ARG A 356 -25.13 3.95 -19.71
C ARG A 356 -26.22 4.79 -20.38
N LYS A 357 -27.12 4.15 -21.14
CA LYS A 357 -28.31 4.78 -21.73
C LYS A 357 -29.15 5.46 -20.66
N ARG A 358 -29.35 4.81 -19.50
CA ARG A 358 -30.06 5.37 -18.35
C ARG A 358 -29.31 6.56 -17.71
N ILE A 359 -28.03 6.40 -17.40
CA ILE A 359 -27.22 7.47 -16.79
C ILE A 359 -27.20 8.74 -17.68
N ILE A 360 -27.03 8.58 -19.00
CA ILE A 360 -27.02 9.70 -19.95
C ILE A 360 -28.41 10.33 -20.13
N ALA A 361 -29.46 9.54 -20.36
CA ALA A 361 -30.78 10.05 -20.75
C ALA A 361 -31.70 10.42 -19.58
N GLU A 362 -31.58 9.75 -18.43
CA GLU A 362 -32.43 9.99 -17.25
C GLU A 362 -31.71 10.78 -16.14
N GLY A 363 -30.37 10.79 -16.13
CA GLY A 363 -29.57 11.40 -15.06
C GLY A 363 -29.60 10.64 -13.71
N PHE A 364 -30.19 9.45 -13.68
CA PHE A 364 -30.28 8.57 -12.50
C PHE A 364 -29.29 7.41 -12.56
N ARG A 365 -28.80 7.04 -11.38
CA ARG A 365 -27.77 6.00 -11.20
C ARG A 365 -28.35 4.64 -10.86
N VAL A 366 -27.49 3.62 -10.83
CA VAL A 366 -27.89 2.22 -10.57
C VAL A 366 -28.37 1.96 -9.13
N ASP A 367 -28.19 2.92 -8.22
CA ASP A 367 -28.70 2.94 -6.84
C ASP A 367 -29.74 4.05 -6.60
N GLY A 368 -30.21 4.73 -7.66
CA GLY A 368 -31.20 5.81 -7.59
C GLY A 368 -30.63 7.19 -7.24
N ARG A 369 -29.34 7.31 -6.87
CA ARG A 369 -28.70 8.62 -6.61
C ARG A 369 -28.66 9.51 -7.85
N ARG A 370 -28.48 10.81 -7.62
CA ARG A 370 -28.10 11.78 -8.64
C ARG A 370 -26.61 11.69 -8.98
N LEU A 371 -26.25 12.26 -10.13
CA LEU A 371 -24.89 12.26 -10.68
C LEU A 371 -23.86 12.87 -9.70
N ASP A 372 -24.26 13.91 -8.96
CA ASP A 372 -23.43 14.72 -8.07
C ASP A 372 -23.38 14.24 -6.60
N GLU A 373 -24.15 13.19 -6.25
CA GLU A 373 -24.46 12.80 -4.88
C GLU A 373 -23.47 11.75 -4.29
N VAL A 374 -22.97 12.00 -3.07
CA VAL A 374 -22.11 11.07 -2.30
C VAL A 374 -22.97 10.07 -1.53
N ARG A 375 -22.51 8.82 -1.34
CA ARG A 375 -23.23 7.82 -0.52
C ARG A 375 -23.28 8.23 0.97
N PRO A 376 -24.26 7.73 1.75
CA PRO A 376 -24.30 7.89 3.20
C PRO A 376 -22.96 7.55 3.87
N LEU A 377 -22.53 8.43 4.76
CA LEU A 377 -21.25 8.34 5.48
C LEU A 377 -21.47 7.87 6.92
N TYR A 378 -20.54 7.07 7.42
CA TYR A 378 -20.41 6.73 8.84
C TYR A 378 -18.92 6.77 9.22
N CYS A 379 -18.61 7.55 10.26
CA CYS A 379 -17.28 7.72 10.80
C CYS A 379 -17.31 7.33 12.29
N GLU A 380 -16.25 6.66 12.75
CA GLU A 380 -16.09 6.25 14.15
C GLU A 380 -14.58 6.21 14.47
N ALA A 381 -14.12 6.96 15.46
CA ALA A 381 -12.72 7.05 15.89
C ALA A 381 -12.51 6.44 17.29
N GLY A 382 -11.41 5.72 17.48
CA GLY A 382 -11.07 5.11 18.78
C GLY A 382 -11.74 3.77 19.06
N ASN A 383 -12.30 3.12 18.03
CA ASN A 383 -13.08 1.89 18.16
C ASN A 383 -12.30 0.67 18.69
N LEU A 384 -10.97 0.73 18.78
CA LEU A 384 -10.12 -0.32 19.36
C LEU A 384 -9.17 0.24 20.43
N PRO A 385 -9.64 0.48 21.68
CA PRO A 385 -8.93 1.24 22.73
C PRO A 385 -7.56 0.71 23.22
N VAL A 386 -7.06 -0.40 22.67
CA VAL A 386 -5.73 -0.98 23.00
C VAL A 386 -4.69 -0.66 21.93
N LEU A 387 -5.11 -0.15 20.77
CA LEU A 387 -4.22 0.28 19.68
C LEU A 387 -3.78 1.73 19.90
N HIS A 388 -2.70 2.14 19.22
CA HIS A 388 -2.21 3.51 19.33
C HIS A 388 -3.19 4.50 18.68
N GLY A 389 -3.87 4.10 17.61
CA GLY A 389 -5.05 4.78 17.05
C GLY A 389 -5.83 3.86 16.11
N SER A 390 -7.10 4.18 15.86
CA SER A 390 -8.07 3.31 15.20
C SER A 390 -9.28 4.09 14.66
N SER A 391 -9.88 3.60 13.57
CA SER A 391 -11.17 4.13 13.08
C SER A 391 -11.91 3.13 12.19
N LEU A 392 -13.24 3.18 12.23
CA LEU A 392 -14.10 2.62 11.18
C LEU A 392 -14.59 3.76 10.27
N PHE A 393 -14.42 3.60 8.96
CA PHE A 393 -15.00 4.51 7.96
C PHE A 393 -15.86 3.72 6.98
N SER A 394 -17.10 4.14 6.80
CA SER A 394 -18.03 3.55 5.82
C SER A 394 -18.63 4.63 4.90
N ARG A 395 -18.77 4.29 3.62
CA ARG A 395 -19.41 5.13 2.59
C ARG A 395 -20.30 4.24 1.72
N GLY A 396 -21.58 4.15 2.09
CA GLY A 396 -22.45 3.03 1.73
C GLY A 396 -21.77 1.68 2.02
N ASP A 397 -21.96 0.71 1.13
CA ASP A 397 -21.41 -0.66 1.20
C ASP A 397 -19.86 -0.75 1.06
N THR A 398 -19.14 0.36 1.19
CA THR A 398 -17.67 0.40 1.24
C THR A 398 -17.22 0.76 2.65
N GLN A 399 -16.62 -0.20 3.36
CA GLN A 399 -16.17 -0.05 4.74
C GLN A 399 -14.70 -0.47 4.91
N VAL A 400 -13.93 0.35 5.61
CA VAL A 400 -12.54 0.06 5.99
C VAL A 400 -12.33 0.22 7.49
N LEU A 401 -11.58 -0.72 8.08
CA LEU A 401 -11.01 -0.56 9.41
C LEU A 401 -9.56 -0.08 9.24
N CYS A 402 -9.28 1.13 9.69
CA CYS A 402 -7.94 1.70 9.72
C CYS A 402 -7.38 1.66 11.14
N THR A 403 -6.09 1.34 11.26
CA THR A 403 -5.39 1.22 12.56
C THR A 403 -3.98 1.76 12.44
N VAL A 404 -3.50 2.44 13.49
CA VAL A 404 -2.20 3.11 13.53
C VAL A 404 -1.30 2.45 14.58
N THR A 405 -0.04 2.27 14.21
CA THR A 405 1.03 1.79 15.08
C THR A 405 2.23 2.71 14.96
N LEU A 406 2.43 3.51 16.01
CA LEU A 406 3.66 4.26 16.28
C LEU A 406 4.83 3.33 16.69
N GLY A 407 6.05 3.67 16.26
CA GLY A 407 7.29 2.93 16.53
C GLY A 407 8.56 3.80 16.47
N SER A 408 9.74 3.21 16.67
CA SER A 408 11.02 3.93 16.73
C SER A 408 11.57 4.27 15.34
N ARG A 409 12.50 5.23 15.23
CA ARG A 409 13.27 5.47 13.99
C ARG A 409 14.01 4.22 13.46
N GLY A 410 14.29 3.24 14.34
CA GLY A 410 14.88 1.95 13.96
C GLY A 410 13.92 0.98 13.25
N ASP A 411 12.60 1.19 13.41
CA ASP A 411 11.54 0.38 12.78
C ASP A 411 11.17 0.87 11.37
N ALA A 412 11.78 1.97 10.90
CA ALA A 412 11.54 2.52 9.56
C ALA A 412 11.94 1.52 8.46
N GLN A 413 11.08 1.35 7.46
CA GLN A 413 11.29 0.39 6.36
C GLN A 413 12.51 0.81 5.53
N ARG A 414 13.56 -0.01 5.49
CA ARG A 414 14.71 0.20 4.61
C ARG A 414 14.34 -0.11 3.17
N LEU A 415 14.47 0.88 2.30
CA LEU A 415 14.23 0.74 0.86
C LEU A 415 15.51 0.27 0.15
N GLN A 416 15.32 -0.45 -0.96
CA GLN A 416 16.39 -0.91 -1.84
C GLN A 416 16.06 -0.52 -3.29
N SER A 417 15.89 0.77 -3.54
CA SER A 417 15.71 1.33 -4.90
C SER A 417 17.02 1.93 -5.41
N LEU A 418 17.10 2.19 -6.71
CA LEU A 418 18.16 3.00 -7.30
C LEU A 418 17.98 4.51 -7.02
N VAL A 419 16.75 4.98 -6.74
CA VAL A 419 16.44 6.40 -6.54
C VAL A 419 15.51 6.62 -5.35
N GLY A 420 15.54 7.84 -4.78
CA GLY A 420 14.72 8.22 -3.63
C GLY A 420 15.33 7.85 -2.27
N PRO A 421 14.57 7.98 -1.17
CA PRO A 421 15.10 7.84 0.19
C PRO A 421 15.45 6.39 0.54
N ALA A 422 16.55 6.19 1.27
CA ALA A 422 16.98 4.87 1.74
C ALA A 422 16.08 4.27 2.85
N THR A 423 15.22 5.08 3.48
CA THR A 423 14.30 4.69 4.54
C THR A 423 12.92 5.34 4.37
N LYS A 424 11.88 4.61 4.75
CA LYS A 424 10.47 5.01 4.69
C LYS A 424 9.89 4.99 6.11
N ARG A 425 9.70 6.18 6.70
CA ARG A 425 9.17 6.37 8.07
C ARG A 425 7.64 6.23 8.18
N PHE A 426 6.93 6.44 7.07
CA PHE A 426 5.48 6.33 6.96
C PHE A 426 5.13 5.17 6.03
N MET A 427 4.24 4.28 6.46
CA MET A 427 3.90 3.05 5.72
C MET A 427 2.39 2.82 5.77
N VAL A 428 1.71 2.77 4.61
CA VAL A 428 0.30 2.37 4.52
C VAL A 428 0.19 0.96 3.93
N HIS A 429 -0.11 -0.02 4.79
CA HIS A 429 -0.39 -1.39 4.38
C HIS A 429 -1.89 -1.57 4.17
N TYR A 430 -2.31 -1.75 2.92
CA TYR A 430 -3.69 -1.99 2.52
C TYR A 430 -3.91 -3.49 2.26
N SER A 431 -5.00 -4.05 2.80
CA SER A 431 -5.42 -5.44 2.65
C SER A 431 -6.82 -5.54 2.07
N PHE A 432 -7.02 -6.38 1.06
CA PHE A 432 -8.31 -6.67 0.44
C PHE A 432 -8.71 -8.14 0.65
N PRO A 433 -9.27 -8.49 1.83
CA PRO A 433 -9.69 -9.86 2.10
C PRO A 433 -10.90 -10.25 1.22
N PRO A 434 -10.98 -11.50 0.75
CA PRO A 434 -12.01 -11.89 -0.21
C PRO A 434 -13.43 -11.88 0.38
N PHE A 435 -13.58 -11.95 1.71
CA PHE A 435 -14.89 -11.79 2.35
C PHE A 435 -15.51 -10.40 2.11
N SER A 436 -14.72 -9.36 1.84
CA SER A 436 -15.22 -7.99 1.61
C SER A 436 -16.06 -7.82 0.34
N ILE A 437 -16.09 -8.85 -0.51
CA ILE A 437 -16.94 -8.98 -1.70
C ILE A 437 -17.73 -10.31 -1.71
N ASN A 438 -17.81 -11.01 -0.56
CA ASN A 438 -18.44 -12.32 -0.40
C ASN A 438 -17.82 -13.46 -1.28
N GLU A 439 -16.50 -13.44 -1.49
CA GLU A 439 -15.77 -14.45 -2.28
C GLU A 439 -14.84 -15.35 -1.44
N VAL A 440 -14.37 -16.45 -2.06
CA VAL A 440 -13.35 -17.36 -1.49
C VAL A 440 -12.04 -17.27 -2.29
N GLY A 441 -11.11 -16.46 -1.80
CA GLY A 441 -9.82 -16.18 -2.45
C GLY A 441 -8.58 -16.77 -1.74
N LYS A 442 -7.53 -17.09 -2.51
CA LYS A 442 -6.23 -17.54 -1.99
C LYS A 442 -5.29 -16.34 -1.73
N ARG A 443 -5.12 -15.91 -0.47
CA ARG A 443 -4.08 -14.90 -0.12
C ARG A 443 -2.69 -15.41 -0.52
N THR A 444 -2.00 -14.67 -1.39
CA THR A 444 -0.72 -15.09 -2.01
C THR A 444 0.22 -13.90 -2.22
N GLY A 445 1.36 -13.87 -1.51
CA GLY A 445 2.44 -12.91 -1.74
C GLY A 445 2.04 -11.44 -1.56
N LEU A 446 2.66 -10.55 -2.35
CA LEU A 446 2.26 -9.15 -2.49
C LEU A 446 1.39 -9.00 -3.74
N ASN A 447 0.15 -8.54 -3.59
CA ASN A 447 -0.75 -8.28 -4.71
C ASN A 447 -0.48 -6.89 -5.31
N ARG A 448 -0.34 -6.82 -6.64
CA ARG A 448 -0.14 -5.57 -7.39
C ARG A 448 -1.24 -4.53 -7.12
N ARG A 449 -2.51 -4.96 -6.93
CA ARG A 449 -3.62 -4.02 -6.64
C ARG A 449 -3.59 -3.51 -5.21
N GLU A 450 -3.31 -4.38 -4.24
CA GLU A 450 -3.22 -3.98 -2.82
C GLU A 450 -2.09 -2.98 -2.59
N VAL A 451 -0.90 -3.25 -3.13
CA VAL A 451 0.24 -2.32 -3.11
C VAL A 451 -0.14 -1.00 -3.78
N GLY A 452 -0.72 -1.03 -4.98
CA GLY A 452 -1.11 0.20 -5.69
C GLY A 452 -2.18 1.05 -4.99
N HIS A 453 -3.10 0.42 -4.25
CA HIS A 453 -4.11 1.11 -3.43
C HIS A 453 -3.46 1.69 -2.15
N GLY A 454 -2.61 0.93 -1.47
CA GLY A 454 -1.86 1.38 -0.28
C GLY A 454 -0.98 2.58 -0.58
N THR A 455 -0.18 2.53 -1.65
CA THR A 455 0.68 3.66 -2.06
C THR A 455 -0.11 4.91 -2.45
N LEU A 456 -1.31 4.78 -3.03
CA LEU A 456 -2.16 5.95 -3.31
C LEU A 456 -2.62 6.63 -2.02
N ALA A 457 -3.06 5.86 -1.03
CA ALA A 457 -3.43 6.41 0.27
C ALA A 457 -2.23 6.96 1.04
N GLU A 458 -1.05 6.34 0.90
CA GLU A 458 0.21 6.83 1.46
C GLU A 458 0.60 8.19 0.88
N LYS A 459 0.53 8.37 -0.45
CA LYS A 459 0.76 9.66 -1.12
C LYS A 459 -0.14 10.76 -0.56
N ALA A 460 -1.43 10.46 -0.39
CA ALA A 460 -2.43 11.41 0.09
C ALA A 460 -2.22 11.83 1.55
N LEU A 461 -1.89 10.87 2.42
CA LEU A 461 -1.73 11.09 3.87
C LEU A 461 -0.35 11.63 4.25
N LEU A 462 0.70 11.34 3.48
CA LEU A 462 2.05 11.83 3.75
C LEU A 462 2.15 13.36 3.65
N ALA A 463 1.28 14.00 2.86
CA ALA A 463 1.25 15.44 2.67
C ALA A 463 0.92 16.25 3.95
N VAL A 464 0.11 15.68 4.85
CA VAL A 464 -0.30 16.32 6.12
C VAL A 464 0.47 15.82 7.34
N LEU A 465 1.44 14.92 7.15
CA LEU A 465 2.18 14.28 8.23
C LEU A 465 3.30 15.19 8.76
N PRO A 466 3.39 15.47 10.08
CA PRO A 466 4.36 16.40 10.64
C PRO A 466 5.83 16.01 10.33
N PRO A 467 6.75 16.98 10.14
CA PRO A 467 8.14 16.72 9.74
C PRO A 467 8.91 15.91 10.80
N GLU A 468 9.96 15.18 10.38
CA GLU A 468 10.66 14.22 11.25
C GLU A 468 11.36 14.87 12.47
N ASP A 469 11.79 16.13 12.34
CA ASP A 469 12.39 16.91 13.43
C ASP A 469 11.38 17.27 14.53
N GLY A 470 10.11 17.49 14.16
CA GLY A 470 9.01 17.72 15.11
C GLY A 470 8.31 16.43 15.55
N PHE A 471 8.41 15.36 14.75
CA PHE A 471 7.72 14.10 14.98
C PHE A 471 8.58 12.90 14.54
N SER A 472 9.49 12.49 15.43
CA SER A 472 10.52 11.47 15.17
C SER A 472 10.03 10.01 15.28
N TYR A 473 8.71 9.78 15.23
CA TYR A 473 8.12 8.44 15.23
C TYR A 473 8.17 7.83 13.82
N THR A 474 8.39 6.52 13.75
CA THR A 474 7.96 5.71 12.61
C THR A 474 6.46 5.45 12.74
N VAL A 475 5.71 5.60 11.66
CA VAL A 475 4.25 5.48 11.63
C VAL A 475 3.85 4.41 10.62
N ARG A 476 3.10 3.42 11.10
CA ARG A 476 2.47 2.40 10.26
C ARG A 476 0.96 2.53 10.34
N VAL A 477 0.31 2.69 9.20
CA VAL A 477 -1.14 2.50 9.03
C VAL A 477 -1.38 1.10 8.47
N ASN A 478 -2.31 0.34 9.05
CA ASN A 478 -2.93 -0.81 8.40
C ASN A 478 -4.38 -0.43 8.04
N SER A 479 -4.81 -0.78 6.83
CA SER A 479 -6.20 -0.67 6.39
C SER A 479 -6.68 -2.03 5.91
N GLU A 480 -7.55 -2.68 6.69
CA GLU A 480 -8.26 -3.89 6.27
C GLU A 480 -9.63 -3.49 5.72
N VAL A 481 -9.90 -3.83 4.45
CA VAL A 481 -11.21 -3.59 3.84
C VAL A 481 -12.22 -4.61 4.38
N MET A 482 -13.30 -4.13 5.00
CA MET A 482 -14.35 -4.98 5.58
C MET A 482 -15.50 -5.24 4.60
N ALA A 483 -15.89 -4.21 3.85
CA ALA A 483 -16.85 -4.30 2.74
C ALA A 483 -16.38 -3.40 1.59
N SER A 484 -16.71 -3.77 0.34
CA SER A 484 -16.22 -3.06 -0.84
C SER A 484 -17.28 -2.93 -1.92
N ASP A 485 -17.80 -1.71 -2.13
CA ASP A 485 -18.62 -1.39 -3.31
C ASP A 485 -18.27 -0.06 -4.00
N GLY A 486 -17.03 0.42 -3.90
CA GLY A 486 -16.57 1.57 -4.70
C GLY A 486 -15.45 2.36 -4.04
N SER A 487 -14.27 2.33 -4.65
CA SER A 487 -13.07 3.09 -4.25
C SER A 487 -12.67 2.96 -2.78
N THR A 488 -12.45 1.72 -2.35
CA THR A 488 -11.87 1.37 -1.04
C THR A 488 -10.55 2.08 -0.73
N SER A 489 -9.73 2.42 -1.73
CA SER A 489 -8.50 3.18 -1.52
C SER A 489 -8.76 4.63 -1.09
N MET A 490 -9.88 5.22 -1.50
CA MET A 490 -10.30 6.54 -1.02
C MET A 490 -10.95 6.47 0.36
N ALA A 491 -11.68 5.39 0.67
CA ALA A 491 -12.11 5.09 2.04
C ALA A 491 -10.90 4.92 2.99
N THR A 492 -9.83 4.26 2.55
CA THR A 492 -8.54 4.14 3.28
C THR A 492 -7.87 5.49 3.54
N VAL A 493 -8.07 6.51 2.67
CA VAL A 493 -7.58 7.87 2.95
C VAL A 493 -8.37 8.48 4.12
N CYS A 494 -9.70 8.46 4.05
CA CYS A 494 -10.56 9.04 5.09
C CYS A 494 -10.33 8.37 6.46
N GLY A 495 -10.45 7.04 6.53
CA GLY A 495 -10.17 6.27 7.76
C GLY A 495 -8.72 6.38 8.20
N GLY A 496 -7.76 6.40 7.27
CA GLY A 496 -6.36 6.63 7.59
C GLY A 496 -6.12 7.98 8.27
N SER A 497 -6.77 9.05 7.79
CA SER A 497 -6.68 10.38 8.39
C SER A 497 -7.28 10.42 9.80
N MET A 498 -8.46 9.83 10.01
CA MET A 498 -9.08 9.72 11.34
C MET A 498 -8.24 8.89 12.31
N ALA A 499 -7.76 7.70 11.92
CA ALA A 499 -6.95 6.85 12.79
C ALA A 499 -5.58 7.47 13.15
N LEU A 500 -5.05 8.39 12.33
CA LEU A 500 -3.84 9.16 12.64
C LEU A 500 -4.12 10.27 13.67
N MET A 501 -5.24 10.99 13.58
CA MET A 501 -5.69 11.94 14.61
C MET A 501 -6.06 11.24 15.93
N ASP A 502 -6.71 10.07 15.84
CA ASP A 502 -7.03 9.20 16.98
C ASP A 502 -5.77 8.80 17.77
N ALA A 503 -4.64 8.64 17.08
CA ALA A 503 -3.33 8.38 17.68
C ALA A 503 -2.62 9.60 18.28
N GLY A 504 -3.27 10.77 18.29
CA GLY A 504 -2.68 12.02 18.77
C GLY A 504 -1.51 12.51 17.90
N ILE A 505 -1.47 12.14 16.61
CA ILE A 505 -0.46 12.66 15.68
C ILE A 505 -0.88 14.06 15.24
N PRO A 506 -0.05 15.09 15.41
CA PRO A 506 -0.39 16.45 14.99
C PRO A 506 -0.31 16.58 13.46
N LEU A 507 -1.36 16.17 12.76
CA LEU A 507 -1.58 16.43 11.34
C LEU A 507 -1.85 17.93 11.11
N SER A 508 -1.57 18.43 9.91
CA SER A 508 -1.91 19.81 9.55
C SER A 508 -3.41 20.03 9.31
N GLU A 509 -4.08 19.10 8.61
CA GLU A 509 -5.52 19.04 8.36
C GLU A 509 -5.96 17.58 8.15
N HIS A 510 -7.28 17.35 8.13
CA HIS A 510 -7.84 16.11 7.60
C HIS A 510 -7.64 15.98 6.09
N VAL A 511 -7.48 14.73 5.61
CA VAL A 511 -7.46 14.39 4.18
C VAL A 511 -8.63 13.46 3.88
N ALA A 512 -9.48 13.86 2.95
CA ALA A 512 -10.54 13.00 2.41
C ALA A 512 -10.24 12.60 0.97
N GLY A 513 -10.77 11.45 0.55
CA GLY A 513 -10.66 10.93 -0.81
C GLY A 513 -12.02 10.66 -1.45
N VAL A 514 -12.18 10.99 -2.72
CA VAL A 514 -13.35 10.66 -3.55
C VAL A 514 -12.93 10.05 -4.88
N SER A 515 -13.81 9.26 -5.48
CA SER A 515 -13.67 8.73 -6.83
C SER A 515 -14.78 9.27 -7.73
N VAL A 516 -14.38 10.01 -8.76
CA VAL A 516 -15.26 10.48 -9.84
C VAL A 516 -15.13 9.53 -11.02
N GLY A 517 -16.22 9.27 -11.74
CA GLY A 517 -16.22 8.50 -12.97
C GLY A 517 -16.81 9.26 -14.16
N LEU A 518 -16.64 8.68 -15.35
CA LEU A 518 -17.22 9.19 -16.60
C LEU A 518 -17.98 8.07 -17.32
N VAL A 519 -19.15 8.41 -17.83
CA VAL A 519 -19.90 7.62 -18.82
C VAL A 519 -20.05 8.48 -20.07
N SER A 520 -19.52 8.03 -21.20
CA SER A 520 -19.56 8.77 -22.46
C SER A 520 -20.27 8.02 -23.60
N GLU A 521 -20.96 8.75 -24.47
CA GLU A 521 -21.30 8.27 -25.81
C GLU A 521 -20.25 8.79 -26.79
N SER A 522 -19.67 7.89 -27.58
CA SER A 522 -18.64 8.20 -28.57
C SER A 522 -19.07 7.75 -29.96
N ASP A 523 -18.83 8.58 -30.96
CA ASP A 523 -19.06 8.25 -32.37
C ASP A 523 -18.12 7.10 -32.80
N PRO A 524 -18.65 5.95 -33.28
CA PRO A 524 -17.83 4.82 -33.74
C PRO A 524 -16.89 5.13 -34.91
N SER A 525 -17.16 6.18 -35.69
CA SER A 525 -16.39 6.54 -36.90
C SER A 525 -15.23 7.50 -36.63
N THR A 526 -15.41 8.51 -35.79
CA THR A 526 -14.34 9.46 -35.41
C THR A 526 -13.66 9.16 -34.08
N GLY A 527 -14.29 8.37 -33.20
CA GLY A 527 -13.84 8.17 -31.83
C GLY A 527 -13.91 9.44 -30.96
N ALA A 528 -14.65 10.47 -31.38
CA ALA A 528 -14.94 11.66 -30.60
C ALA A 528 -16.06 11.36 -29.57
N ILE A 529 -16.00 12.01 -28.40
CA ILE A 529 -17.09 11.99 -27.43
C ILE A 529 -18.17 12.98 -27.91
N LYS A 530 -19.41 12.51 -27.99
CA LYS A 530 -20.60 13.26 -28.40
C LYS A 530 -21.40 13.79 -27.20
N ASP A 531 -21.50 12.98 -26.16
CA ASP A 531 -22.25 13.25 -24.94
C ASP A 531 -21.56 12.54 -23.76
N TYR A 532 -21.66 13.07 -22.55
CA TYR A 532 -21.07 12.46 -21.35
C TYR A 532 -21.73 12.92 -20.05
N GLN A 533 -21.65 12.07 -19.03
CA GLN A 533 -22.02 12.38 -17.66
C GLN A 533 -20.88 12.06 -16.70
N ILE A 534 -20.62 12.99 -15.78
CA ILE A 534 -19.64 12.87 -14.69
C ILE A 534 -20.37 12.33 -13.45
N LEU A 535 -19.76 11.38 -12.74
CA LEU A 535 -20.37 10.66 -11.61
C LEU A 535 -19.55 10.82 -10.33
N THR A 536 -20.13 11.39 -9.28
CA THR A 536 -19.52 11.55 -7.95
C THR A 536 -19.64 10.28 -7.11
N ASP A 537 -18.56 9.87 -6.44
CA ASP A 537 -18.51 8.68 -5.58
C ASP A 537 -19.10 7.42 -6.25
N ILE A 538 -18.39 6.97 -7.29
CA ILE A 538 -18.79 5.81 -8.11
C ILE A 538 -18.81 4.48 -7.33
N LEU A 539 -19.82 3.67 -7.65
CA LEU A 539 -19.92 2.27 -7.22
C LEU A 539 -18.95 1.36 -7.98
N GLY A 540 -18.70 0.15 -7.46
CA GLY A 540 -17.91 -0.88 -8.15
C GLY A 540 -18.48 -1.29 -9.52
N LEU A 541 -19.80 -1.26 -9.67
CA LEU A 541 -20.46 -1.50 -10.96
C LEU A 541 -20.34 -0.30 -11.92
N GLU A 542 -20.34 0.92 -11.40
CA GLU A 542 -20.20 2.15 -12.20
C GLU A 542 -18.75 2.35 -12.67
N ASP A 543 -17.75 2.00 -11.85
CA ASP A 543 -16.37 1.75 -12.31
C ASP A 543 -16.41 0.77 -13.48
N HIS A 544 -16.84 -0.48 -13.24
CA HIS A 544 -16.77 -1.57 -14.22
C HIS A 544 -17.37 -1.20 -15.59
N LEU A 545 -18.57 -0.60 -15.61
CA LEU A 545 -19.30 -0.25 -16.83
C LEU A 545 -18.96 1.14 -17.40
N GLY A 546 -18.33 2.02 -16.61
CA GLY A 546 -17.87 3.35 -17.02
C GLY A 546 -16.65 3.34 -17.95
N ASP A 547 -16.12 4.54 -18.21
CA ASP A 547 -14.94 4.78 -19.06
C ASP A 547 -13.73 5.31 -18.28
N MET A 548 -13.97 5.88 -17.10
CA MET A 548 -12.97 6.58 -16.30
C MET A 548 -13.18 6.29 -14.81
N ASP A 549 -12.07 6.17 -14.09
CA ASP A 549 -11.98 6.05 -12.63
C ASP A 549 -10.92 7.06 -12.15
N PHE A 550 -11.39 8.26 -11.76
CA PHE A 550 -10.60 9.41 -11.32
C PHE A 550 -10.64 9.51 -9.79
N LYS A 551 -9.62 8.97 -9.13
CA LYS A 551 -9.46 9.05 -7.67
C LYS A 551 -8.71 10.32 -7.33
N ILE A 552 -9.19 11.06 -6.35
CA ILE A 552 -8.63 12.36 -5.95
C ILE A 552 -8.81 12.54 -4.44
N ALA A 553 -7.71 12.91 -3.78
CA ALA A 553 -7.63 13.12 -2.36
C ALA A 553 -6.95 14.44 -2.02
N GLY A 554 -7.32 15.03 -0.89
CA GLY A 554 -6.84 16.35 -0.49
C GLY A 554 -7.46 16.86 0.81
N THR A 555 -7.03 18.05 1.20
CA THR A 555 -7.47 18.81 2.38
C THR A 555 -8.52 19.86 1.98
N ARG A 556 -8.83 20.83 2.84
CA ARG A 556 -9.61 22.02 2.44
C ARG A 556 -8.78 22.99 1.59
N LYS A 557 -7.45 23.03 1.77
CA LYS A 557 -6.55 23.92 1.00
C LYS A 557 -6.28 23.44 -0.43
N GLY A 558 -6.20 22.13 -0.67
CA GLY A 558 -5.86 21.61 -2.00
C GLY A 558 -5.69 20.10 -2.09
N VAL A 559 -5.25 19.65 -3.25
CA VAL A 559 -5.04 18.24 -3.63
C VAL A 559 -3.73 17.71 -3.05
N THR A 560 -3.76 16.49 -2.50
CA THR A 560 -2.58 15.76 -2.01
C THR A 560 -2.23 14.52 -2.84
N ALA A 561 -3.21 13.88 -3.50
CA ALA A 561 -2.94 12.82 -4.47
C ALA A 561 -4.06 12.63 -5.51
N ILE A 562 -3.70 12.15 -6.70
CA ILE A 562 -4.62 11.75 -7.78
C ILE A 562 -4.18 10.41 -8.39
N GLN A 563 -5.14 9.60 -8.81
CA GLN A 563 -4.93 8.44 -9.68
C GLN A 563 -6.06 8.36 -10.70
N LEU A 564 -5.76 8.69 -11.97
CA LEU A 564 -6.68 8.60 -13.10
C LEU A 564 -6.43 7.31 -13.90
N ASP A 565 -7.42 6.43 -13.95
CA ASP A 565 -7.45 5.28 -14.84
C ASP A 565 -8.52 5.46 -15.93
N ILE A 566 -8.13 5.26 -17.20
CA ILE A 566 -8.99 5.41 -18.37
C ILE A 566 -9.08 4.07 -19.11
N LYS A 567 -10.28 3.72 -19.58
CA LYS A 567 -10.60 2.45 -20.26
C LYS A 567 -10.72 2.52 -21.79
N PRO A 568 -11.26 3.58 -22.41
CA PRO A 568 -11.14 3.77 -23.87
C PRO A 568 -9.72 4.22 -24.25
N ALA A 569 -9.48 4.41 -25.55
CA ALA A 569 -8.23 4.97 -26.10
C ALA A 569 -8.06 6.49 -25.80
N GLY A 570 -8.12 6.83 -24.52
CA GLY A 570 -7.98 8.18 -23.96
C GLY A 570 -9.25 9.04 -23.96
N ILE A 571 -9.20 10.11 -23.16
CA ILE A 571 -10.25 11.13 -22.99
C ILE A 571 -9.61 12.52 -23.23
N PRO A 572 -10.31 13.50 -23.83
CA PRO A 572 -9.84 14.89 -23.92
C PRO A 572 -9.42 15.47 -22.55
N LEU A 573 -8.46 16.39 -22.53
CA LEU A 573 -7.95 16.93 -21.27
C LEU A 573 -9.00 17.77 -20.53
N ASP A 574 -9.80 18.56 -21.25
CA ASP A 574 -10.75 19.51 -20.65
C ASP A 574 -11.82 18.82 -19.79
N ILE A 575 -12.35 17.66 -20.23
CA ILE A 575 -13.28 16.82 -19.45
C ILE A 575 -12.66 16.34 -18.13
N ILE A 576 -11.34 16.15 -18.08
CA ILE A 576 -10.62 15.76 -16.86
C ILE A 576 -10.41 16.96 -15.93
N CYS A 577 -10.23 18.17 -16.48
CA CYS A 577 -10.22 19.41 -15.71
C CYS A 577 -11.61 19.74 -15.13
N GLU A 578 -12.69 19.54 -15.89
CA GLU A 578 -14.08 19.65 -15.42
C GLU A 578 -14.37 18.76 -14.20
N CYS A 579 -13.74 17.58 -14.12
CA CYS A 579 -13.90 16.66 -12.98
C CYS A 579 -13.32 17.18 -11.65
N LEU A 580 -12.52 18.26 -11.66
CA LEU A 580 -11.95 18.84 -10.43
C LEU A 580 -13.00 19.53 -9.55
N GLU A 581 -14.00 20.20 -10.13
CA GLU A 581 -15.02 20.92 -9.35
C GLU A 581 -16.02 19.98 -8.63
N PRO A 582 -16.60 18.94 -9.26
CA PRO A 582 -17.41 17.94 -8.56
C PRO A 582 -16.60 17.19 -7.49
N ALA A 583 -15.32 16.89 -7.78
CA ALA A 583 -14.42 16.27 -6.82
C ALA A 583 -14.18 17.14 -5.57
N LEU A 584 -13.93 18.44 -5.75
CA LEU A 584 -13.77 19.39 -4.64
C LEU A 584 -15.02 19.45 -3.76
N LYS A 585 -16.21 19.60 -4.37
CA LYS A 585 -17.49 19.63 -3.65
C LYS A 585 -17.71 18.37 -2.81
N ALA A 586 -17.49 17.19 -3.40
CA ALA A 586 -17.62 15.92 -2.71
C ALA A 586 -16.54 15.70 -1.63
N ARG A 587 -15.31 16.17 -1.85
CA ARG A 587 -14.21 16.13 -0.88
C ARG A 587 -14.55 16.93 0.38
N LEU A 588 -15.08 18.14 0.20
CA LEU A 588 -15.51 19.02 1.31
C LEU A 588 -16.65 18.39 2.12
N GLN A 589 -17.67 17.83 1.46
CA GLN A 589 -18.76 17.12 2.13
C GLN A 589 -18.26 15.94 2.98
N ILE A 590 -17.26 15.19 2.52
CA ILE A 590 -16.68 14.07 3.28
C ILE A 590 -15.84 14.58 4.47
N LEU A 591 -15.05 15.65 4.29
CA LEU A 591 -14.30 16.30 5.38
C LEU A 591 -15.23 16.77 6.50
N GLU A 592 -16.37 17.40 6.16
CA GLU A 592 -17.36 17.89 7.11
C GLU A 592 -17.95 16.77 7.99
N HIS A 593 -18.05 15.53 7.49
CA HIS A 593 -18.51 14.38 8.28
C HIS A 593 -17.39 13.72 9.10
N MET A 594 -16.13 13.85 8.69
CA MET A 594 -14.97 13.37 9.46
C MET A 594 -14.69 14.30 10.65
N GLU A 595 -14.71 15.61 10.41
CA GLU A 595 -14.52 16.65 11.43
C GLU A 595 -15.60 16.65 12.54
N GLN A 596 -16.79 16.10 12.25
CA GLN A 596 -17.86 15.89 13.24
C GLN A 596 -17.55 14.76 14.24
N GLU A 597 -16.76 13.76 13.85
CA GLU A 597 -16.37 12.63 14.68
C GLU A 597 -15.05 12.92 15.43
N ILE A 598 -14.07 13.52 14.74
CA ILE A 598 -12.79 13.94 15.32
C ILE A 598 -12.28 15.21 14.64
N SER A 599 -12.49 16.37 15.28
CA SER A 599 -12.04 17.66 14.74
C SER A 599 -10.55 17.94 14.91
N GLU A 600 -9.95 17.37 15.96
CA GLU A 600 -8.54 17.60 16.35
C GLU A 600 -7.87 16.29 16.80
N PRO A 601 -6.54 16.16 16.67
CA PRO A 601 -5.80 15.02 17.20
C PRO A 601 -5.99 14.84 18.71
N ARG A 602 -6.23 13.60 19.17
CA ARG A 602 -6.47 13.34 20.60
C ARG A 602 -5.28 13.76 21.47
N VAL A 603 -5.56 14.50 22.54
CA VAL A 603 -4.64 14.64 23.67
C VAL A 603 -4.42 13.24 24.27
N GLN A 604 -3.18 12.75 24.21
CA GLN A 604 -2.86 11.36 24.56
C GLN A 604 -3.05 11.08 26.07
N ASP A 605 -3.82 10.05 26.41
CA ASP A 605 -3.83 9.49 27.77
C ASP A 605 -2.55 8.67 28.02
N ASN A 606 -1.74 9.15 28.96
CA ASN A 606 -0.46 8.60 29.38
C ASN A 606 -0.50 7.13 29.84
N GLN A 607 -1.69 6.58 30.12
CA GLN A 607 -1.85 5.19 30.57
C GLN A 607 -1.49 4.15 29.50
N TYR A 608 -1.75 4.44 28.22
CA TYR A 608 -1.60 3.50 27.11
C TYR A 608 -0.90 4.08 25.87
N ALA A 609 -0.67 5.40 25.81
CA ALA A 609 0.01 6.05 24.70
C ALA A 609 1.52 5.71 24.65
N PRO A 610 2.09 5.46 23.45
CA PRO A 610 3.49 5.06 23.29
C PRO A 610 4.43 6.28 23.41
N GLN A 611 5.06 6.41 24.57
CA GLN A 611 5.99 7.48 24.88
C GLN A 611 7.32 7.31 24.11
N ILE A 612 7.78 8.38 23.44
CA ILE A 612 9.14 8.49 22.91
C ILE A 612 9.88 9.64 23.58
N VAL A 613 11.07 9.35 24.10
CA VAL A 613 11.96 10.34 24.69
C VAL A 613 13.32 10.29 23.99
N ASN A 614 13.74 11.42 23.43
CA ASN A 614 15.06 11.62 22.82
C ASN A 614 15.99 12.29 23.84
N LEU A 615 16.84 11.50 24.50
CA LEU A 615 17.85 11.99 25.45
C LEU A 615 19.19 12.18 24.73
N LYS A 616 19.85 13.33 24.91
CA LYS A 616 21.22 13.56 24.42
C LYS A 616 22.22 13.14 25.49
N PHE A 617 23.24 12.39 25.10
CA PHE A 617 24.26 11.83 25.99
C PHE A 617 25.65 11.93 25.36
N SER A 618 26.69 11.91 26.19
CA SER A 618 28.06 11.77 25.68
C SER A 618 28.27 10.43 24.98
N ASN A 619 29.17 10.38 23.99
CA ASN A 619 29.50 9.13 23.29
C ASN A 619 30.03 8.04 24.24
N ASP A 620 30.69 8.41 25.35
CA ASP A 620 31.16 7.45 26.35
C ASP A 620 30.05 6.99 27.31
N SER A 621 29.09 7.85 27.65
CA SER A 621 27.85 7.47 28.33
C SER A 621 27.06 6.43 27.51
N LEU A 622 26.95 6.66 26.19
CA LEU A 622 26.28 5.74 25.26
C LEU A 622 27.04 4.41 25.13
N ARG A 623 28.39 4.43 25.08
CA ARG A 623 29.21 3.20 25.09
C ARG A 623 28.96 2.37 26.35
N ARG A 624 28.88 2.99 27.53
CA ARG A 624 28.55 2.30 28.80
C ARG A 624 27.15 1.67 28.72
N LEU A 625 26.14 2.44 28.30
CA LEU A 625 24.74 1.99 28.21
C LEU A 625 24.54 0.82 27.21
N ILE A 626 25.24 0.86 26.08
CA ILE A 626 25.21 -0.23 25.09
C ILE A 626 25.86 -1.50 25.68
N GLY A 627 27.00 -1.34 26.35
CA GLY A 627 27.79 -2.43 26.91
C GLY A 627 28.48 -3.29 25.84
N PRO A 628 29.28 -4.30 26.24
CA PRO A 628 29.98 -5.17 25.30
C PRO A 628 28.98 -5.90 24.38
N LEU A 629 29.17 -5.78 23.06
CA LEU A 629 28.31 -6.36 22.02
C LEU A 629 26.81 -5.97 22.10
N GLY A 630 26.46 -4.87 22.78
CA GLY A 630 25.05 -4.47 22.97
C GLY A 630 24.29 -5.30 23.99
N SER A 631 24.99 -6.07 24.83
CA SER A 631 24.39 -6.97 25.83
C SER A 631 23.56 -6.23 26.89
N LEU A 632 24.04 -5.08 27.38
CA LEU A 632 23.35 -4.30 28.41
C LEU A 632 22.10 -3.62 27.83
N LYS A 633 22.19 -3.04 26.63
CA LYS A 633 21.04 -2.53 25.87
C LYS A 633 19.95 -3.58 25.71
N ARG A 634 20.29 -4.79 25.25
CA ARG A 634 19.33 -5.89 25.11
C ARG A 634 18.71 -6.27 26.45
N LYS A 635 19.51 -6.41 27.51
CA LYS A 635 19.00 -6.71 28.86
C LYS A 635 17.96 -5.69 29.32
N ILE A 636 18.16 -4.39 29.08
CA ILE A 636 17.16 -3.35 29.41
C ILE A 636 15.89 -3.54 28.57
N GLU A 637 15.99 -3.76 27.26
CA GLU A 637 14.83 -4.00 26.39
C GLU A 637 14.04 -5.25 26.80
N ASP A 638 14.73 -6.35 27.10
CA ASP A 638 14.13 -7.63 27.48
C ASP A 638 13.50 -7.58 28.89
N GLU A 639 14.07 -6.82 29.84
CA GLU A 639 13.52 -6.63 31.19
C GLU A 639 12.35 -5.63 31.27
N THR A 640 12.27 -4.69 30.34
CA THR A 640 11.28 -3.58 30.39
C THR A 640 10.19 -3.67 29.30
N GLY A 641 10.46 -4.37 28.20
CA GLY A 641 9.61 -4.38 27.01
C GLY A 641 9.72 -3.11 26.13
N ALA A 642 10.58 -2.16 26.50
CA ALA A 642 10.85 -0.96 25.68
C ALA A 642 11.85 -1.25 24.54
N ARG A 643 11.96 -0.30 23.60
CA ARG A 643 13.02 -0.30 22.58
C ARG A 643 13.95 0.89 22.76
N LEU A 644 15.24 0.64 22.62
CA LEU A 644 16.28 1.66 22.65
C LEU A 644 16.87 1.79 21.24
N SER A 645 17.08 3.01 20.77
CA SER A 645 17.84 3.30 19.54
C SER A 645 18.89 4.35 19.85
N VAL A 646 20.10 4.18 19.31
CA VAL A 646 21.21 5.11 19.51
C VAL A 646 21.70 5.57 18.15
N GLY A 647 21.77 6.89 17.97
CA GLY A 647 22.35 7.53 16.79
C GLY A 647 22.91 8.90 17.18
N ASP A 648 24.14 9.19 16.75
CA ASP A 648 24.78 10.52 16.76
C ASP A 648 24.58 11.32 18.06
N GLY A 649 25.02 10.74 19.19
CA GLY A 649 24.93 11.36 20.52
C GLY A 649 23.52 11.36 21.15
N THR A 650 22.52 10.78 20.48
CA THR A 650 21.12 10.73 20.94
C THR A 650 20.68 9.30 21.21
N LEU A 651 20.03 9.09 22.36
CA LEU A 651 19.29 7.89 22.72
C LEU A 651 17.79 8.16 22.52
N THR A 652 17.17 7.55 21.52
CA THR A 652 15.72 7.47 21.37
C THR A 652 15.22 6.26 22.17
N ILE A 653 14.41 6.50 23.19
CA ILE A 653 13.71 5.46 23.95
C ILE A 653 12.27 5.40 23.47
N VAL A 654 11.72 4.19 23.28
CA VAL A 654 10.31 3.97 22.92
C VAL A 654 9.70 3.00 23.92
N ALA A 655 8.74 3.47 24.71
CA ALA A 655 8.02 2.71 25.73
C ALA A 655 6.55 2.57 25.37
N LYS A 656 5.92 1.42 25.69
CA LYS A 656 4.49 1.21 25.41
C LYS A 656 3.58 2.17 26.20
N ASN A 657 4.00 2.58 27.40
CA ASN A 657 3.31 3.58 28.21
C ASN A 657 4.28 4.24 29.20
N GLN A 658 3.78 5.28 29.88
CA GLN A 658 4.54 6.05 30.86
C GLN A 658 5.18 5.18 31.97
N LYS A 659 4.46 4.17 32.47
CA LYS A 659 4.94 3.25 33.53
C LYS A 659 6.09 2.34 33.09
N VAL A 660 6.26 2.11 31.78
CA VAL A 660 7.45 1.46 31.21
C VAL A 660 8.55 2.51 30.95
N MET A 661 8.18 3.71 30.52
CA MET A 661 9.10 4.82 30.26
C MET A 661 9.92 5.18 31.51
N GLU A 662 9.26 5.32 32.66
CA GLU A 662 9.87 5.60 33.97
C GLU A 662 10.89 4.52 34.36
N LYS A 663 10.51 3.24 34.32
CA LYS A 663 11.40 2.10 34.63
C LYS A 663 12.63 2.01 33.73
N VAL A 664 12.54 2.51 32.50
CA VAL A 664 13.66 2.55 31.56
C VAL A 664 14.58 3.73 31.87
N GLN A 665 14.01 4.90 32.20
CA GLN A 665 14.78 6.05 32.69
C GLN A 665 15.52 5.74 33.98
N GLU A 666 14.87 5.12 34.98
CA GLU A 666 15.53 4.66 36.22
C GLU A 666 16.75 3.76 35.94
N LYS A 667 16.63 2.82 35.00
CA LYS A 667 17.74 1.93 34.59
C LYS A 667 18.85 2.69 33.85
N ILE A 668 18.51 3.65 32.99
CA ILE A 668 19.49 4.45 32.25
C ILE A 668 20.23 5.39 33.21
N ASP A 669 19.52 6.09 34.09
CA ASP A 669 20.08 6.95 35.14
C ASP A 669 21.03 6.17 36.05
N PHE A 670 20.68 4.93 36.40
CA PHE A 670 21.54 4.05 37.19
C PHE A 670 22.82 3.64 36.43
N ILE A 671 22.76 3.40 35.12
CA ILE A 671 23.88 2.87 34.31
C ILE A 671 24.81 3.97 33.79
N VAL A 672 24.25 5.08 33.32
CA VAL A 672 25.02 6.26 32.88
C VAL A 672 25.58 6.99 34.11
N GLY A 673 24.80 7.00 35.19
CA GLY A 673 24.97 7.86 36.35
C GLY A 673 24.42 9.25 36.08
N ARG A 674 23.57 9.76 36.98
CA ARG A 674 23.33 11.20 37.07
C ARG A 674 24.64 11.91 37.40
N GLU A 675 24.85 13.10 36.84
CA GLU A 675 25.96 13.95 37.27
C GLU A 675 25.82 14.25 38.78
N ILE A 676 26.96 14.23 39.49
CA ILE A 676 26.95 14.24 40.95
C ILE A 676 27.00 15.70 41.43
N GLU A 677 25.81 16.25 41.63
CA GLU A 677 25.57 17.57 42.20
C GLU A 677 25.99 17.62 43.68
N VAL A 678 26.61 18.73 44.07
CA VAL A 678 26.99 18.97 45.46
C VAL A 678 25.75 19.34 46.27
N GLY A 679 25.49 18.61 47.34
CA GLY A 679 24.23 18.63 48.09
C GLY A 679 23.24 17.51 47.71
N GLY A 680 23.47 16.79 46.59
CA GLY A 680 22.63 15.66 46.18
C GLY A 680 22.74 14.47 47.15
N ILE A 681 21.61 13.83 47.46
CA ILE A 681 21.54 12.61 48.29
C ILE A 681 21.45 11.38 47.39
N TYR A 682 22.41 10.47 47.52
CA TYR A 682 22.53 9.26 46.71
C TYR A 682 22.47 8.00 47.59
N LYS A 683 21.87 6.93 47.07
CA LYS A 683 21.89 5.61 47.72
C LYS A 683 23.04 4.78 47.17
N GLY A 684 23.90 4.27 48.06
CA GLY A 684 25.07 3.49 47.72
C GLY A 684 25.28 2.29 48.64
N VAL A 685 26.17 1.38 48.23
CA VAL A 685 26.53 0.16 48.97
C VAL A 685 28.01 0.21 49.34
N VAL A 686 28.35 -0.11 50.60
CA VAL A 686 29.74 -0.13 51.07
C VAL A 686 30.53 -1.25 50.38
N ALA A 687 31.43 -0.87 49.46
CA ALA A 687 32.21 -1.81 48.65
C ALA A 687 33.52 -2.23 49.34
N SER A 688 34.16 -1.33 50.09
CA SER A 688 35.29 -1.67 50.97
C SER A 688 35.46 -0.67 52.12
N ILE A 689 36.08 -1.12 53.21
CA ILE A 689 36.36 -0.31 54.40
C ILE A 689 37.88 -0.22 54.57
N LYS A 690 38.38 0.97 54.93
CA LYS A 690 39.77 1.23 55.33
C LYS A 690 39.78 2.09 56.59
N GLU A 691 40.94 2.19 57.23
CA GLU A 691 41.12 2.88 58.51
C GLU A 691 40.67 4.37 58.48
N TYR A 692 40.78 5.03 57.32
CA TYR A 692 40.40 6.44 57.13
C TYR A 692 38.99 6.68 56.57
N GLY A 693 38.25 5.63 56.19
CA GLY A 693 36.91 5.77 55.61
C GLY A 693 36.41 4.56 54.84
N ALA A 694 35.15 4.62 54.42
CA ALA A 694 34.50 3.61 53.59
C ALA A 694 34.42 4.08 52.13
N PHE A 695 34.74 3.18 51.21
CA PHE A 695 34.45 3.34 49.78
C PHE A 695 33.04 2.83 49.50
N VAL A 696 32.18 3.72 49.06
CA VAL A 696 30.76 3.43 48.78
C VAL A 696 30.55 3.51 47.27
N GLU A 697 29.97 2.46 46.71
CA GLU A 697 29.65 2.36 45.30
C GLU A 697 28.18 2.72 45.04
N PHE A 698 27.96 3.59 44.05
CA PHE A 698 26.65 4.10 43.65
C PHE A 698 26.66 4.44 42.15
N ASN A 699 25.49 4.81 41.59
CA ASN A 699 25.32 5.22 40.20
C ASN A 699 26.06 4.32 39.18
N GLY A 700 25.84 3.00 39.27
CA GLY A 700 26.28 2.03 38.25
C GLY A 700 27.78 1.68 38.22
N GLY A 701 28.54 2.03 39.26
CA GLY A 701 29.96 1.70 39.38
C GLY A 701 30.87 2.89 39.71
N GLN A 702 30.31 4.02 40.14
CA GLN A 702 31.09 5.16 40.64
C GLN A 702 31.37 4.97 42.14
N GLN A 703 32.60 5.24 42.57
CA GLN A 703 33.03 5.10 43.96
C GLN A 703 33.30 6.46 44.60
N GLY A 704 32.67 6.71 45.75
CA GLY A 704 32.90 7.88 46.59
C GLY A 704 33.51 7.49 47.92
N LEU A 705 34.28 8.40 48.52
CA LEU A 705 34.88 8.22 49.83
C LEU A 705 33.99 8.87 50.91
N LEU A 706 33.46 8.03 51.80
CA LEU A 706 32.86 8.43 53.07
C LEU A 706 33.97 8.47 54.12
N HIS A 707 34.46 9.66 54.44
CA HIS A 707 35.58 9.85 55.38
C HIS A 707 35.13 9.61 56.84
N ILE A 708 36.04 9.18 57.71
CA ILE A 708 35.71 8.85 59.10
C ILE A 708 35.05 10.00 59.90
N SER A 709 35.38 11.26 59.58
CA SER A 709 34.76 12.46 60.20
C SER A 709 33.29 12.70 59.82
N GLU A 710 32.82 12.04 58.77
CA GLU A 710 31.52 12.27 58.12
C GLU A 710 30.52 11.12 58.36
N LEU A 711 30.88 10.16 59.21
CA LEU A 711 30.04 9.02 59.58
C LEU A 711 28.93 9.36 60.58
N SER A 712 29.21 10.23 61.56
CA SER A 712 28.30 10.58 62.66
C SER A 712 28.56 11.99 63.21
N HIS A 713 27.70 12.44 64.11
CA HIS A 713 27.97 13.58 64.99
C HIS A 713 28.92 13.18 66.14
N ASP A 714 28.88 11.93 66.60
CA ASP A 714 29.72 11.41 67.69
C ASP A 714 31.14 11.02 67.22
N PRO A 715 32.14 10.98 68.14
CA PRO A 715 33.52 10.60 67.80
C PRO A 715 33.65 9.10 67.45
N VAL A 716 33.70 8.78 66.16
CA VAL A 716 33.91 7.42 65.66
C VAL A 716 35.40 7.07 65.67
N SER A 717 35.79 6.06 66.46
CA SER A 717 37.19 5.61 66.58
C SER A 717 37.58 4.52 65.58
N LYS A 718 36.62 3.80 65.00
CA LYS A 718 36.82 2.86 63.87
C LYS A 718 35.63 2.89 62.92
N VAL A 719 35.90 2.90 61.62
CA VAL A 719 34.87 2.89 60.56
C VAL A 719 33.98 1.64 60.64
N SER A 720 34.58 0.48 60.94
CA SER A 720 33.90 -0.82 61.05
C SER A 720 32.82 -0.90 62.14
N ASP A 721 32.84 0.01 63.11
CA ASP A 721 31.90 0.01 64.23
C ASP A 721 30.56 0.69 63.84
N VAL A 722 30.53 1.40 62.70
CA VAL A 722 29.36 2.16 62.19
C VAL A 722 28.85 1.64 60.85
N VAL A 723 29.74 1.13 59.98
CA VAL A 723 29.38 0.63 58.65
C VAL A 723 29.99 -0.74 58.35
N SER A 724 29.19 -1.62 57.75
CA SER A 724 29.59 -2.96 57.31
C SER A 724 29.71 -3.06 55.78
N ILE A 725 30.59 -3.95 55.29
CA ILE A 725 30.70 -4.24 53.85
C ILE A 725 29.36 -4.83 53.35
N GLY A 726 28.85 -4.33 52.22
CA GLY A 726 27.54 -4.70 51.67
C GLY A 726 26.35 -3.94 52.28
N GLN A 727 26.56 -3.09 53.29
CA GLN A 727 25.49 -2.25 53.85
C GLN A 727 25.07 -1.17 52.85
N GLN A 728 23.76 -0.96 52.70
CA GLN A 728 23.20 0.10 51.88
C GLN A 728 22.94 1.36 52.73
N LEU A 729 23.38 2.51 52.25
CA LEU A 729 23.34 3.80 52.94
C LEU A 729 22.77 4.90 52.02
N SER A 730 22.12 5.91 52.60
CA SER A 730 21.80 7.17 51.91
C SER A 730 22.82 8.21 52.35
N LEU A 731 23.48 8.87 51.41
CA LEU A 731 24.65 9.73 51.65
C LEU A 731 24.58 11.00 50.81
N MET A 732 24.96 12.15 51.38
CA MET A 732 25.03 13.41 50.66
C MET A 732 26.42 13.62 50.02
N CYS A 733 26.47 14.10 48.78
CA CYS A 733 27.71 14.58 48.17
C CYS A 733 28.12 15.94 48.76
N ILE A 734 29.28 16.01 49.40
CA ILE A 734 29.83 17.27 49.96
C ILE A 734 30.68 18.03 48.93
N GLY A 735 31.14 17.35 47.88
CA GLY A 735 32.03 17.95 46.88
C GLY A 735 32.85 16.91 46.11
N GLN A 736 33.55 17.39 45.08
CA GLN A 736 34.52 16.61 44.32
C GLN A 736 35.93 17.14 44.61
N ASP A 737 36.90 16.23 44.71
CA ASP A 737 38.30 16.56 44.91
C ASP A 737 38.98 17.02 43.61
N VAL A 738 40.18 17.63 43.69
CA VAL A 738 40.94 18.14 42.52
C VAL A 738 41.33 17.03 41.51
N ARG A 739 41.12 15.76 41.86
CA ARG A 739 41.33 14.58 41.02
C ARG A 739 40.02 13.91 40.54
N GLY A 740 38.86 14.53 40.77
CA GLY A 740 37.54 13.98 40.40
C GLY A 740 36.95 12.96 41.39
N ASN A 741 37.59 12.72 42.55
CA ASN A 741 37.08 11.81 43.56
C ASN A 741 35.91 12.43 44.34
N ILE A 742 34.77 11.74 44.44
CA ILE A 742 33.60 12.23 45.18
C ILE A 742 33.77 12.06 46.69
N LYS A 743 33.44 13.10 47.48
CA LYS A 743 33.41 13.09 48.95
C LYS A 743 31.95 12.97 49.41
N LEU A 744 31.68 12.00 50.28
CA LEU A 744 30.34 11.68 50.79
C LEU A 744 30.23 11.94 52.29
N SER A 745 29.04 12.32 52.76
CA SER A 745 28.68 12.41 54.18
C SER A 745 27.44 11.58 54.51
N LEU A 746 27.48 10.88 55.65
CA LEU A 746 26.31 10.29 56.30
C LEU A 746 25.73 11.27 57.33
N LYS A 747 26.61 12.00 58.02
CA LYS A 747 26.33 13.04 59.01
C LYS A 747 25.37 14.12 58.48
N ALA A 748 25.57 14.60 57.24
CA ALA A 748 24.70 15.60 56.61
C ALA A 748 23.26 15.11 56.32
N THR A 749 22.97 13.83 56.57
CA THR A 749 21.64 13.20 56.40
C THR A 749 21.01 12.77 57.74
N LEU A 750 21.66 13.03 58.88
CA LEU A 750 21.11 12.77 60.21
C LEU A 750 20.43 14.03 60.77
N PRO A 751 19.27 13.91 61.46
CA PRO A 751 18.64 15.06 62.10
C PRO A 751 19.49 15.57 63.26
N GLN A 752 19.63 16.88 63.39
CA GLN A 752 20.35 17.49 64.51
C GLN A 752 19.53 17.36 65.80
N THR A 753 20.16 16.86 66.86
CA THR A 753 19.64 16.95 68.24
C THR A 753 19.88 18.36 68.78
N GLU A 754 18.87 19.22 68.63
CA GLU A 754 18.81 20.46 69.41
C GLU A 754 18.63 20.11 70.91
N THR A 755 19.48 20.66 71.76
CA THR A 755 19.36 20.53 73.23
C THR A 755 18.82 21.84 73.80
N GLU A 756 17.79 21.73 74.63
CA GLU A 756 16.89 22.84 74.98
C GLU A 756 17.51 23.97 75.81
N ALA A 757 16.96 25.17 75.64
CA ALA A 757 16.96 26.22 76.66
C ALA A 757 15.51 26.70 76.86
N THR A 758 14.80 26.08 77.80
CA THR A 758 13.38 26.34 78.07
C THR A 758 13.16 27.59 78.94
N ASN A 759 12.10 28.34 78.62
CA ASN A 759 11.20 28.91 79.64
C ASN A 759 9.84 29.26 79.02
N ALA A 760 8.78 28.85 79.70
CA ALA A 760 7.39 29.20 79.42
C ALA A 760 7.04 30.54 80.16
N VAL A 761 5.84 31.14 80.13
CA VAL A 761 4.46 30.65 79.90
C VAL A 761 3.63 31.77 79.25
N GLN A 762 2.35 31.46 78.97
CA GLN A 762 1.19 32.35 78.83
C GLN A 762 0.89 32.88 77.41
N GLY A 763 -0.08 32.23 76.76
CA GLY A 763 -0.84 32.85 75.66
C GLY A 763 -2.13 33.48 76.18
N CYS A 764 -2.53 34.61 75.57
CA CYS A 764 -3.92 35.07 75.55
C CYS A 764 -4.16 35.92 74.28
N VAL A 765 -5.38 36.41 74.08
CA VAL A 765 -5.95 36.81 72.78
C VAL A 765 -6.55 38.23 72.83
N HIS A 766 -6.75 38.87 71.67
CA HIS A 766 -7.57 40.10 71.44
C HIS A 766 -6.95 41.47 71.92
N VAL A 767 -7.40 42.67 71.49
CA VAL A 767 -8.59 43.07 70.69
C VAL A 767 -8.43 44.38 69.86
N ILE A 768 -9.06 44.39 68.66
CA ILE A 768 -9.82 45.44 67.91
C ILE A 768 -9.53 46.97 68.08
N LYS A 769 -9.35 47.67 66.93
CA LYS A 769 -10.16 48.82 66.39
C LYS A 769 -9.63 49.23 64.99
N GLU A 770 -10.32 49.08 63.86
CA GLU A 770 -11.62 49.65 63.36
C GLU A 770 -11.57 51.10 62.83
N VAL A 771 -11.82 51.25 61.52
CA VAL A 771 -12.60 52.34 60.89
C VAL A 771 -13.37 51.74 59.68
N PRO A 772 -14.68 51.98 59.47
CA PRO A 772 -15.50 51.26 58.47
C PRO A 772 -16.17 52.12 57.37
N ASN A 773 -16.76 51.43 56.36
CA ASN A 773 -18.02 51.69 55.61
C ASN A 773 -17.87 51.28 54.12
N ILE A 774 -18.52 50.23 53.57
CA ILE A 774 -19.95 49.86 53.44
C ILE A 774 -20.66 50.58 52.27
N LEU A 775 -20.86 49.89 51.13
CA LEU A 775 -22.18 49.49 50.61
C LEU A 775 -22.08 48.37 49.54
N GLU A 776 -23.21 47.88 49.03
CA GLU A 776 -23.41 46.48 48.57
C GLU A 776 -23.01 46.08 47.13
N ARG A 777 -22.81 44.75 46.99
CA ARG A 777 -23.34 43.82 45.93
C ARG A 777 -22.62 43.55 44.59
N SER A 778 -22.11 42.30 44.53
CA SER A 778 -22.26 41.25 43.48
C SER A 778 -21.54 41.30 42.12
N ASP A 779 -20.99 40.11 41.81
CA ASP A 779 -20.78 39.45 40.51
C ASP A 779 -19.57 39.78 39.60
N ASN A 780 -18.56 38.89 39.72
CA ASN A 780 -17.92 38.13 38.64
C ASN A 780 -17.33 38.86 37.41
N LYS A 781 -15.98 38.88 37.31
CA LYS A 781 -15.24 37.96 36.41
C LYS A 781 -13.71 38.06 36.57
N GLU A 782 -13.02 37.09 35.97
CA GLU A 782 -11.57 36.84 36.09
C GLU A 782 -10.68 37.77 35.25
N GLU A 783 -9.39 37.75 35.56
CA GLU A 783 -8.36 38.65 35.02
C GLU A 783 -7.73 38.13 33.72
N GLU A 784 -7.41 39.01 32.78
CA GLU A 784 -6.24 38.81 31.91
C GLU A 784 -5.70 40.13 31.32
N GLN A 785 -4.45 40.50 31.63
CA GLN A 785 -3.48 41.06 30.66
C GLN A 785 -2.09 41.39 31.24
N LYS A 786 -1.06 40.82 30.58
CA LYS A 786 0.27 41.38 30.26
C LYS A 786 1.17 41.96 31.39
N PRO A 787 2.33 41.33 31.66
CA PRO A 787 3.51 42.05 32.13
C PRO A 787 4.26 42.73 30.96
N VAL A 788 4.87 43.89 31.23
CA VAL A 788 5.92 44.48 30.37
C VAL A 788 7.27 44.19 31.02
N MET A 789 8.25 43.73 30.23
CA MET A 789 9.59 43.36 30.72
C MET A 789 10.65 44.28 30.09
N ASP A 790 11.38 44.98 30.95
CA ASP A 790 12.54 45.78 30.57
C ASP A 790 13.83 44.92 30.65
N LYS A 791 14.76 45.07 29.69
CA LYS A 791 16.03 44.31 29.67
C LYS A 791 17.19 45.09 29.06
N LEU A 792 18.29 45.16 29.81
CA LEU A 792 19.57 45.71 29.39
C LEU A 792 20.40 44.70 28.58
N GLU A 793 21.16 45.21 27.61
CA GLU A 793 22.08 44.44 26.75
C GLU A 793 23.47 44.28 27.38
N ILE A 794 24.12 43.12 27.22
CA ILE A 794 25.58 43.01 27.09
C ILE A 794 25.93 41.96 26.00
N SER A 795 26.87 42.32 25.13
CA SER A 795 27.35 41.57 23.96
C SER A 795 28.15 40.30 24.27
N ARG A 796 28.18 39.33 23.33
CA ARG A 796 29.32 38.41 23.11
C ARG A 796 29.41 37.83 21.69
N ASN A 797 30.49 38.22 21.00
CA ASN A 797 31.29 37.52 19.99
C ASN A 797 30.63 36.66 18.89
N ALA A 798 30.90 37.03 17.63
CA ALA A 798 30.66 36.20 16.44
C ALA A 798 31.81 35.18 16.19
N VAL A 799 31.48 34.10 15.47
CA VAL A 799 32.44 33.20 14.78
C VAL A 799 31.95 33.01 13.35
N ASN A 800 32.86 33.01 12.38
CA ASN A 800 32.52 33.11 10.95
C ASN A 800 32.01 31.78 10.37
N ALA A 801 30.92 31.87 9.59
CA ALA A 801 30.59 30.93 8.51
C ALA A 801 30.24 31.73 7.25
N SER A 802 30.71 31.29 6.08
CA SER A 802 30.72 32.10 4.85
C SER A 802 29.39 32.07 4.10
N THR A 803 28.87 33.26 3.74
CA THR A 803 27.71 33.42 2.86
C THR A 803 28.08 33.35 1.37
N SER A 804 27.25 32.68 0.58
CA SER A 804 27.19 32.84 -0.89
C SER A 804 25.80 33.36 -1.28
N THR A 805 25.65 34.68 -1.30
CA THR A 805 24.35 35.34 -1.46
C THR A 805 23.94 35.46 -2.93
N SER A 806 22.76 34.94 -3.29
CA SER A 806 22.02 35.31 -4.51
C SER A 806 20.74 36.06 -4.11
N PRO A 807 20.25 37.03 -4.90
CA PRO A 807 19.12 37.86 -4.49
C PRO A 807 17.80 37.07 -4.51
N ALA A 808 17.02 37.19 -3.43
CA ALA A 808 15.71 36.56 -3.32
C ALA A 808 14.69 37.30 -4.21
N PHE A 809 14.43 36.75 -5.40
CA PHE A 809 13.23 37.10 -6.17
C PHE A 809 12.01 36.44 -5.53
N VAL A 810 11.16 37.25 -4.89
CA VAL A 810 9.87 36.79 -4.38
C VAL A 810 8.88 36.71 -5.55
N ILE A 811 8.81 35.54 -6.18
CA ILE A 811 7.76 35.17 -7.12
C ILE A 811 6.51 34.79 -6.29
N ARG A 812 5.33 35.24 -6.75
CA ARG A 812 4.04 35.04 -6.06
C ARG A 812 3.18 34.01 -6.79
N SER A 813 2.24 33.39 -6.08
CA SER A 813 1.24 32.51 -6.71
C SER A 813 0.27 33.31 -7.59
N ALA A 814 -0.43 32.61 -8.49
CA ALA A 814 -1.54 33.21 -9.23
C ALA A 814 -2.68 33.68 -8.29
N THR A 815 -2.92 32.97 -7.18
CA THR A 815 -3.93 33.34 -6.19
C THR A 815 -3.62 34.67 -5.48
N GLU A 816 -2.35 34.93 -5.13
CA GLU A 816 -1.92 36.23 -4.57
C GLU A 816 -2.07 37.40 -5.56
N CYS A 817 -2.16 37.12 -6.86
CA CYS A 817 -2.45 38.11 -7.89
C CYS A 817 -3.97 38.34 -8.02
N ASP A 818 -4.77 37.29 -8.16
CA ASP A 818 -6.24 37.35 -8.24
C ASP A 818 -6.86 38.09 -7.04
N GLU A 819 -6.40 37.81 -5.82
CA GLU A 819 -6.88 38.47 -4.60
C GLU A 819 -6.53 39.96 -4.54
N ARG A 820 -5.46 40.37 -5.25
CA ARG A 820 -5.05 41.79 -5.33
C ARG A 820 -5.79 42.57 -6.40
N GLU A 821 -6.17 41.98 -7.53
CA GLU A 821 -7.01 42.68 -8.51
C GLU A 821 -8.44 42.90 -7.97
N ASN A 822 -8.97 41.93 -7.22
CA ASN A 822 -10.27 42.05 -6.54
C ASN A 822 -10.28 43.03 -5.36
N SER A 823 -9.12 43.34 -4.74
CA SER A 823 -9.04 44.32 -3.65
C SER A 823 -8.55 45.71 -4.10
N ALA A 824 -7.73 45.81 -5.16
CA ALA A 824 -7.29 47.09 -5.72
C ALA A 824 -8.43 47.87 -6.39
N SER A 825 -9.40 47.15 -6.99
CA SER A 825 -10.55 47.71 -7.70
C SER A 825 -11.57 48.47 -6.82
N LEU A 826 -11.39 48.46 -5.48
CA LEU A 826 -12.24 49.16 -4.51
C LEU A 826 -11.58 50.38 -3.85
N SER A 827 -10.42 50.87 -4.34
CA SER A 827 -9.73 52.01 -3.71
C SER A 827 -9.30 53.15 -4.66
N GLN A 828 -9.58 54.38 -4.22
CA GLN A 828 -9.00 55.67 -4.64
C GLN A 828 -9.25 56.20 -6.07
N HIS A 829 -10.43 56.82 -6.24
CA HIS A 829 -10.52 58.04 -7.06
C HIS A 829 -9.96 59.24 -6.27
N SER A 830 -8.80 59.83 -6.65
CA SER A 830 -8.51 61.28 -6.50
C SER A 830 -7.16 61.75 -7.09
N THR A 831 -7.24 62.58 -8.13
CA THR A 831 -6.45 63.83 -8.35
C THR A 831 -4.91 63.89 -8.15
N CYS A 832 -4.20 64.06 -9.29
CA CYS A 832 -3.44 65.30 -9.64
C CYS A 832 -1.88 65.33 -9.62
N ASN A 833 -1.32 65.65 -10.80
CA ASN A 833 -0.12 66.46 -11.12
C ASN A 833 1.32 66.12 -10.64
N SER A 834 2.04 65.48 -11.58
CA SER A 834 3.14 66.12 -12.38
C SER A 834 4.57 66.31 -11.81
N LYS A 835 5.55 66.27 -12.73
CA LYS A 835 6.96 66.72 -12.63
C LYS A 835 7.86 65.80 -11.76
N THR A 836 9.16 65.59 -12.04
CA THR A 836 10.03 66.13 -13.11
C THR A 836 11.15 65.16 -13.52
N SER A 837 11.66 65.35 -14.75
CA SER A 837 13.05 65.16 -15.28
C SER A 837 14.18 64.63 -14.36
N ARG A 838 15.26 64.01 -14.88
CA ARG A 838 16.00 64.41 -16.11
C ARG A 838 17.02 63.35 -16.60
N SER A 839 17.35 63.41 -17.90
CA SER A 839 18.28 62.53 -18.62
C SER A 839 19.66 63.14 -18.94
N THR A 840 20.70 62.30 -19.08
CA THR A 840 21.87 62.51 -19.98
C THR A 840 22.37 61.14 -20.48
N LYS A 841 22.42 60.80 -21.80
CA LYS A 841 23.22 61.32 -22.95
C LYS A 841 24.68 60.81 -22.92
N ARG A 842 25.33 60.34 -24.02
CA ARG A 842 25.15 60.36 -25.51
C ARG A 842 25.93 59.15 -26.12
N GLY A 843 25.76 58.68 -27.38
CA GLY A 843 24.72 58.94 -28.39
C GLY A 843 25.18 58.88 -29.88
N SER A 844 24.24 58.61 -30.81
CA SER A 844 24.27 58.80 -32.29
C SER A 844 25.03 57.76 -33.16
N LYS A 845 24.68 57.50 -34.46
CA LYS A 845 23.86 58.26 -35.45
C LYS A 845 22.98 57.39 -36.41
N SER A 846 21.76 57.89 -36.73
CA SER A 846 21.03 57.95 -38.05
C SER A 846 20.88 56.70 -38.97
N LYS A 847 19.81 56.45 -39.75
CA LYS A 847 18.64 57.20 -40.31
C LYS A 847 17.36 56.28 -40.28
N LYS A 848 16.19 56.42 -40.94
CA LYS A 848 15.44 57.40 -41.81
C LYS A 848 13.91 57.12 -41.63
N SER A 849 13.01 57.95 -42.18
CA SER A 849 11.53 57.76 -42.24
C SER A 849 10.93 58.53 -43.45
N PRO A 850 9.61 58.66 -43.70
CA PRO A 850 8.52 57.66 -43.82
C PRO A 850 7.89 57.66 -45.27
N PRO A 851 6.57 57.87 -45.56
CA PRO A 851 5.52 56.83 -45.79
C PRO A 851 4.63 57.00 -47.08
N GLN A 852 3.48 56.27 -47.13
CA GLN A 852 2.17 56.50 -47.81
C GLN A 852 1.74 55.74 -49.11
N ASP A 853 0.58 55.07 -48.95
CA ASP A 853 -0.70 55.09 -49.72
C ASP A 853 -0.96 54.42 -51.10
N ASP A 854 -2.28 54.17 -51.28
CA ASP A 854 -3.14 53.98 -52.48
C ASP A 854 -3.55 52.61 -53.06
N ASN A 855 -4.84 52.58 -53.43
CA ASN A 855 -5.69 51.59 -54.16
C ASN A 855 -6.08 52.25 -55.53
N PRO A 856 -6.98 51.73 -56.42
CA PRO A 856 -7.91 50.58 -56.36
C PRO A 856 -7.95 49.69 -57.64
N ASP A 857 -8.84 48.68 -57.71
CA ASP A 857 -9.97 48.60 -58.69
C ASP A 857 -10.77 47.27 -58.63
N SER A 858 -12.00 47.24 -59.19
CA SER A 858 -12.88 46.05 -59.27
C SER A 858 -13.96 46.20 -60.38
N PRO A 859 -14.67 45.12 -60.76
CA PRO A 859 -16.14 45.15 -60.53
C PRO A 859 -16.83 43.80 -60.24
N ILE A 860 -18.09 43.88 -59.79
CA ILE A 860 -19.08 42.79 -59.62
C ILE A 860 -20.32 43.11 -60.48
N PRO A 861 -21.24 42.15 -60.76
CA PRO A 861 -22.58 42.24 -60.15
C PRO A 861 -23.19 40.85 -59.82
N SER A 862 -24.21 40.67 -58.96
CA SER A 862 -24.91 41.48 -57.93
C SER A 862 -25.67 40.47 -57.02
N SER A 863 -26.82 40.61 -56.31
CA SER A 863 -27.87 41.59 -55.94
C SER A 863 -28.85 40.82 -55.01
N THR A 864 -29.66 41.30 -54.05
CA THR A 864 -29.96 42.56 -53.30
C THR A 864 -31.06 42.17 -52.27
N SER A 865 -31.33 42.79 -51.11
CA SER A 865 -30.74 43.89 -50.31
C SER A 865 -31.24 43.70 -48.84
N THR A 866 -31.84 44.57 -47.99
CA THR A 866 -32.25 46.01 -47.96
C THR A 866 -32.61 46.43 -46.52
N HIS A 867 -32.27 47.67 -46.09
CA HIS A 867 -32.76 48.44 -44.90
C HIS A 867 -32.63 47.82 -43.48
N ALA A 868 -32.20 48.48 -42.38
CA ALA A 868 -31.75 49.84 -42.02
C ALA A 868 -32.79 50.92 -41.58
N SER A 869 -32.76 51.32 -40.30
CA SER A 869 -33.17 52.63 -39.73
C SER A 869 -32.71 52.82 -38.26
N LEU A 870 -32.78 54.06 -37.72
CA LEU A 870 -32.46 54.47 -36.32
C LEU A 870 -33.76 54.68 -35.49
N SER A 871 -33.86 55.19 -34.24
CA SER A 871 -32.99 56.01 -33.36
C SER A 871 -33.43 55.99 -31.86
N SER A 872 -32.57 56.50 -30.96
CA SER A 872 -32.83 57.25 -29.68
C SER A 872 -33.81 56.68 -28.60
N ASP A 873 -33.75 56.91 -27.28
CA ASP A 873 -33.27 58.03 -26.42
C ASP A 873 -32.86 57.59 -24.98
N ASP A 874 -32.30 58.53 -24.20
CA ASP A 874 -32.24 58.71 -22.72
C ASP A 874 -31.67 57.69 -21.69
N GLU A 875 -30.58 58.15 -21.05
CA GLU A 875 -30.26 58.27 -19.60
C GLU A 875 -30.54 57.18 -18.50
N LYS A 876 -29.52 57.05 -17.60
CA LYS A 876 -29.57 56.72 -16.14
C LYS A 876 -30.27 55.40 -15.72
N LYS A 877 -29.57 54.29 -15.40
CA LYS A 877 -28.51 54.04 -14.36
C LYS A 877 -29.03 54.09 -12.90
N ILE A 878 -28.50 53.22 -12.02
CA ILE A 878 -28.77 53.03 -10.57
C ILE A 878 -30.03 52.14 -10.33
N SER A 879 -29.95 50.84 -10.00
CA SER A 879 -29.52 50.16 -8.73
C SER A 879 -30.52 50.33 -7.57
N ASN A 880 -30.71 49.42 -6.58
CA ASN A 880 -30.00 48.18 -6.21
C ASN A 880 -30.81 47.38 -5.14
N VAL A 881 -30.35 46.16 -4.78
CA VAL A 881 -30.36 45.59 -3.39
C VAL A 881 -31.69 45.11 -2.73
N LEU A 882 -31.55 44.14 -1.80
CA LEU A 882 -32.53 43.45 -0.92
C LEU A 882 -33.62 42.61 -1.63
N SER A 883 -33.82 41.29 -1.48
CA SER A 883 -33.40 40.22 -0.54
C SER A 883 -34.32 39.89 0.66
N GLN A 884 -34.77 38.63 0.69
CA GLN A 884 -35.18 37.82 1.85
C GLN A 884 -36.47 38.15 2.64
N ALA A 885 -36.89 37.16 3.44
CA ALA A 885 -38.09 37.07 4.29
C ALA A 885 -39.43 36.98 3.51
N SER A 886 -40.52 36.40 4.05
CA SER A 886 -40.76 35.88 5.41
C SER A 886 -41.69 34.64 5.42
N MET A 887 -41.84 34.01 6.59
CA MET A 887 -42.67 32.80 6.80
C MET A 887 -44.19 33.08 6.86
N SER A 888 -44.96 32.03 6.53
CA SER A 888 -46.32 31.61 7.00
C SER A 888 -47.30 32.58 7.70
N VAL A 889 -48.61 32.44 7.39
CA VAL A 889 -49.70 32.04 8.33
C VAL A 889 -51.07 31.92 7.60
N SER A 890 -52.05 31.22 8.19
CA SER A 890 -53.14 30.47 7.52
C SER A 890 -54.59 31.05 7.56
N LYS A 891 -55.51 30.37 6.85
CA LYS A 891 -56.97 30.14 7.09
C LYS A 891 -58.04 31.21 6.70
N LYS A 892 -59.00 30.83 5.81
CA LYS A 892 -60.43 30.50 6.15
C LYS A 892 -61.39 30.15 4.97
N SER A 893 -61.88 28.89 4.96
CA SER A 893 -63.23 28.35 4.62
C SER A 893 -64.33 29.12 3.82
N ARG A 894 -65.05 28.43 2.88
CA ARG A 894 -66.52 28.08 2.97
C ARG A 894 -67.16 27.25 1.80
N ALA A 895 -67.90 26.18 2.18
CA ALA A 895 -69.28 25.75 1.79
C ALA A 895 -69.78 25.33 0.35
N SER A 896 -70.17 24.03 0.22
CA SER A 896 -71.57 23.51 -0.03
C SER A 896 -72.12 22.96 -1.40
N LYS A 897 -72.81 21.78 -1.28
CA LYS A 897 -74.09 21.28 -1.91
C LYS A 897 -74.24 20.49 -3.26
N GLN A 898 -74.74 19.23 -3.13
CA GLN A 898 -75.91 18.53 -3.77
C GLN A 898 -75.94 17.80 -5.18
N ASP A 899 -76.28 16.49 -5.12
CA ASP A 899 -77.35 15.69 -5.81
C ASP A 899 -77.30 15.04 -7.24
N HIS A 900 -77.07 13.70 -7.25
CA HIS A 900 -77.85 12.57 -7.83
C HIS A 900 -78.39 12.46 -9.30
N LYS A 901 -78.16 11.28 -9.96
CA LYS A 901 -79.21 10.26 -10.38
C LYS A 901 -78.72 8.99 -11.15
N ARG A 902 -79.24 7.79 -10.75
CA ARG A 902 -79.73 6.59 -11.54
C ARG A 902 -78.82 5.89 -12.61
N LYS A 903 -78.93 4.58 -12.99
CA LYS A 903 -79.49 3.24 -12.57
C LYS A 903 -79.14 2.22 -13.73
N THR A 904 -79.29 0.87 -13.84
CA THR A 904 -79.90 -0.31 -13.16
C THR A 904 -79.26 -1.65 -13.68
N SER A 905 -79.42 -2.79 -12.97
CA SER A 905 -79.65 -4.20 -13.46
C SER A 905 -78.55 -4.98 -14.23
N SER A 906 -78.39 -6.31 -14.12
CA SER A 906 -78.98 -7.40 -13.26
C SER A 906 -78.35 -8.77 -13.60
N SER A 907 -78.57 -9.91 -12.90
CA SER A 907 -78.37 -10.29 -11.47
C SER A 907 -79.01 -11.66 -11.16
N GLN A 908 -78.23 -12.69 -10.77
CA GLN A 908 -78.67 -13.95 -10.11
C GLN A 908 -77.53 -14.41 -9.16
N ASN A 909 -77.63 -14.59 -7.83
CA ASN A 909 -78.59 -15.28 -6.92
C ASN A 909 -78.29 -16.80 -6.78
N ASP A 910 -78.09 -17.42 -5.60
CA ASP A 910 -77.99 -16.99 -4.18
C ASP A 910 -76.84 -17.80 -3.45
N GLU A 911 -76.76 -18.26 -2.17
CA GLU A 911 -77.65 -18.38 -0.99
C GLU A 911 -76.84 -18.65 0.35
N SER A 912 -77.54 -18.71 1.50
CA SER A 912 -77.30 -19.35 2.84
C SER A 912 -75.89 -19.59 3.46
N ASP A 913 -75.64 -19.38 4.78
CA ASP A 913 -76.38 -18.67 5.85
C ASP A 913 -75.55 -18.38 7.16
N SER A 914 -75.87 -17.30 7.90
CA SER A 914 -75.59 -17.01 9.35
C SER A 914 -74.14 -16.94 9.93
N SER A 915 -73.77 -16.19 11.00
CA SER A 915 -74.31 -14.95 11.64
C SER A 915 -73.36 -14.27 12.70
N PHE A 916 -73.53 -12.95 12.92
CA PHE A 916 -73.35 -12.12 14.16
C PHE A 916 -72.00 -11.65 14.82
N LEU A 917 -71.95 -10.32 15.11
CA LEU A 917 -71.28 -9.53 16.20
C LEU A 917 -69.71 -9.45 16.30
N SER A 918 -69.04 -8.42 16.89
CA SER A 918 -69.36 -6.98 17.17
C SER A 918 -68.13 -6.13 17.61
N SER A 919 -68.05 -4.85 17.18
CA SER A 919 -67.52 -3.62 17.86
C SER A 919 -66.09 -3.47 18.48
N GLY A 920 -65.26 -2.58 17.89
CA GLY A 920 -64.45 -1.52 18.57
C GLY A 920 -63.11 -1.89 19.26
N VAL A 921 -62.28 -0.96 19.81
CA VAL A 921 -62.04 0.50 19.55
C VAL A 921 -60.79 1.01 20.35
N LEU A 922 -59.95 1.91 19.80
CA LEU A 922 -58.82 2.65 20.47
C LEU A 922 -57.68 1.76 21.07
N ALA A 923 -56.49 2.21 21.54
CA ALA A 923 -55.69 3.46 21.46
C ALA A 923 -54.20 3.17 21.81
N GLN A 924 -53.26 4.12 21.60
CA GLN A 924 -51.96 4.16 22.32
C GLN A 924 -52.16 4.62 23.79
N PRO A 925 -51.17 4.46 24.71
CA PRO A 925 -50.23 5.59 24.93
C PRO A 925 -48.81 5.27 25.51
N LYS A 926 -47.86 6.21 25.29
CA LYS A 926 -46.82 6.74 26.23
C LYS A 926 -45.75 5.78 26.82
N ASN A 927 -44.45 6.09 26.67
CA ASN A 927 -43.58 7.06 27.39
C ASN A 927 -43.20 6.64 28.83
N GLY A 928 -41.91 6.79 29.18
CA GLY A 928 -41.30 6.35 30.45
C GLY A 928 -40.06 5.49 30.16
N MET A 929 -38.95 6.02 29.63
CA MET A 929 -38.01 6.98 30.23
C MET A 929 -37.32 6.48 31.51
N ASN A 930 -35.99 6.31 31.39
CA ASN A 930 -34.94 6.66 32.35
C ASN A 930 -34.48 5.68 33.46
N HIS A 931 -33.14 5.65 33.57
CA HIS A 931 -32.29 5.37 34.74
C HIS A 931 -32.33 3.93 35.28
N ASP A 932 -31.20 3.22 35.26
CA ASP A 932 -30.06 3.28 36.19
C ASP A 932 -30.40 2.69 37.56
N ALA A 933 -29.54 1.89 38.19
CA ALA A 933 -28.31 1.23 37.74
C ALA A 933 -27.96 0.14 38.76
N ALA A 934 -26.94 -0.67 38.45
CA ALA A 934 -26.27 -1.54 39.43
C ALA A 934 -27.18 -2.69 39.99
N GLU A 935 -26.67 -3.72 40.65
CA GLU A 935 -25.30 -4.24 40.70
C GLU A 935 -25.32 -5.73 41.05
N LEU A 936 -24.15 -6.38 40.88
CA LEU A 936 -23.67 -7.52 41.68
C LEU A 936 -24.44 -8.86 41.71
N ASN A 937 -23.60 -9.91 41.61
CA ASN A 937 -23.77 -11.23 42.21
C ASN A 937 -24.83 -12.19 41.63
N ALA A 938 -24.63 -13.51 41.69
CA ALA A 938 -23.37 -14.30 41.77
C ALA A 938 -23.72 -15.78 41.54
N SER A 939 -22.76 -16.56 41.03
CA SER A 939 -22.71 -18.04 41.07
C SER A 939 -23.92 -18.79 40.45
N ALA A 940 -23.91 -20.11 40.31
CA ALA A 940 -22.89 -21.02 39.74
C ALA A 940 -23.57 -22.37 39.42
N SER A 941 -22.88 -23.25 38.69
CA SER A 941 -23.25 -24.69 38.48
C SER A 941 -24.56 -24.95 37.70
N SER A 942 -24.75 -26.10 37.03
CA SER A 942 -23.84 -27.18 36.62
C SER A 942 -24.49 -28.04 35.51
N SER A 943 -23.74 -29.01 34.97
CA SER A 943 -24.21 -30.33 34.48
C SER A 943 -25.44 -30.37 33.54
N GLU A 944 -25.27 -30.55 32.23
CA GLU A 944 -24.96 -31.82 31.53
C GLU A 944 -26.14 -32.83 31.38
N ASN A 945 -26.30 -33.32 30.14
CA ASN A 945 -26.97 -34.57 29.73
C ASN A 945 -28.52 -34.64 29.90
N ASP A 946 -29.28 -35.44 29.14
CA ASP A 946 -28.92 -36.39 28.06
C ASP A 946 -29.97 -36.45 26.90
N LYS A 947 -29.76 -37.36 25.94
CA LYS A 947 -30.42 -37.51 24.63
C LYS A 947 -31.74 -38.30 24.66
N ALA A 948 -32.68 -37.91 23.80
CA ALA A 948 -33.45 -38.82 22.91
C ALA A 948 -34.05 -37.98 21.75
N ALA A 949 -33.96 -38.25 20.44
CA ALA A 949 -33.66 -39.43 19.59
C ALA A 949 -34.85 -40.35 19.24
N LYS A 950 -34.83 -40.88 18.00
CA LYS A 950 -35.81 -41.74 17.27
C LYS A 950 -36.88 -40.98 16.43
N THR A 951 -37.37 -41.45 15.28
CA THR A 951 -36.97 -42.55 14.34
C THR A 951 -37.63 -42.34 12.97
N GLY A 952 -37.09 -42.92 11.88
CA GLY A 952 -37.77 -42.94 10.57
C GLY A 952 -36.96 -43.55 9.42
N ASP A 953 -36.68 -44.85 9.44
CA ASP A 953 -36.06 -45.59 8.32
C ASP A 953 -37.14 -46.12 7.37
N LEU A 954 -36.92 -46.06 6.04
CA LEU A 954 -37.42 -47.10 5.14
C LEU A 954 -36.60 -47.25 3.83
N THR A 955 -35.82 -48.31 3.81
CA THR A 955 -34.82 -48.68 2.80
C THR A 955 -35.32 -49.17 1.41
N LYS A 956 -34.37 -49.20 0.44
CA LYS A 956 -34.00 -50.32 -0.49
C LYS A 956 -34.50 -50.38 -1.96
N ARG A 957 -33.52 -50.76 -2.81
CA ARG A 957 -33.57 -51.57 -4.07
C ARG A 957 -34.14 -50.90 -5.35
N SER A 958 -33.82 -51.32 -6.59
CA SER A 958 -32.66 -52.01 -7.25
C SER A 958 -32.97 -52.16 -8.77
N LYS A 959 -32.14 -52.64 -9.72
CA LYS A 959 -30.82 -53.33 -9.75
C LYS A 959 -30.22 -53.27 -11.20
N GLY A 960 -28.89 -53.30 -11.36
CA GLY A 960 -28.22 -53.77 -12.61
C GLY A 960 -27.02 -52.91 -13.07
N THR A 961 -25.74 -53.22 -12.78
CA THR A 961 -24.83 -54.30 -13.28
C THR A 961 -24.32 -54.12 -14.72
N SER A 962 -23.03 -54.32 -15.05
CA SER A 962 -21.80 -54.53 -14.26
C SER A 962 -20.55 -54.69 -15.18
N LYS A 963 -19.33 -54.72 -14.61
CA LYS A 963 -18.04 -55.20 -15.19
C LYS A 963 -17.38 -54.25 -16.22
N THR A 964 -16.04 -54.17 -16.37
CA THR A 964 -14.93 -54.75 -15.57
C THR A 964 -13.66 -53.88 -15.54
N SER A 965 -12.94 -53.98 -14.43
CA SER A 965 -11.55 -53.57 -14.17
C SER A 965 -10.48 -53.98 -15.20
N GLN A 966 -9.40 -53.19 -15.35
CA GLN A 966 -8.03 -53.55 -14.88
C GLN A 966 -6.90 -52.58 -15.33
N GLY A 967 -5.93 -52.32 -14.42
CA GLY A 967 -4.52 -52.72 -14.66
C GLY A 967 -3.46 -51.72 -15.19
N SER A 968 -2.21 -51.92 -14.71
CA SER A 968 -0.92 -51.32 -15.15
C SER A 968 -0.74 -49.80 -14.95
N LYS A 969 0.42 -49.21 -14.58
CA LYS A 969 1.84 -49.61 -14.40
C LYS A 969 2.65 -49.99 -15.66
N GLN A 970 3.30 -49.01 -16.28
CA GLN A 970 4.73 -48.93 -16.72
C GLN A 970 4.94 -47.56 -17.42
N ASP A 971 6.02 -46.79 -17.30
CA ASP A 971 7.48 -47.01 -17.32
C ASP A 971 8.07 -47.26 -18.73
N ARG A 972 8.53 -46.17 -19.37
CA ARG A 972 9.59 -46.05 -20.41
C ARG A 972 9.82 -44.56 -20.67
N LYS A 973 11.01 -43.96 -20.61
CA LYS A 973 12.36 -44.34 -21.09
C LYS A 973 12.43 -44.54 -22.61
N ARG A 974 12.80 -43.48 -23.33
CA ARG A 974 13.78 -43.60 -24.44
C ARG A 974 15.19 -43.38 -23.85
N LYS A 975 16.22 -43.88 -24.53
CA LYS A 975 17.53 -44.22 -23.94
C LYS A 975 18.62 -44.25 -25.04
N ILE A 976 19.89 -44.15 -24.63
CA ILE A 976 21.12 -44.44 -25.40
C ILE A 976 21.56 -43.29 -26.35
N PRO A 977 22.87 -42.99 -26.50
CA PRO A 977 24.06 -43.52 -25.80
C PRO A 977 24.70 -42.54 -24.81
N SER A 978 25.66 -43.07 -24.05
CA SER A 978 26.69 -42.35 -23.31
C SER A 978 28.05 -42.67 -23.93
N GLU A 979 29.02 -41.76 -23.84
CA GLU A 979 30.43 -42.17 -23.82
C GLU A 979 31.24 -41.25 -22.89
N LYS A 980 32.37 -41.76 -22.38
CA LYS A 980 33.23 -41.10 -21.38
C LYS A 980 34.56 -40.67 -22.01
N CYS A 981 35.15 -39.61 -21.48
CA CYS A 981 36.60 -39.52 -21.31
C CYS A 981 36.94 -38.99 -19.91
N ASP A 982 37.29 -39.90 -19.00
CA ASP A 982 38.20 -39.60 -17.90
C ASP A 982 39.63 -39.90 -18.42
N LEU A 983 40.66 -39.15 -17.96
CA LEU A 983 41.95 -39.63 -17.41
C LEU A 983 43.15 -38.67 -17.61
N ASN A 984 43.79 -38.36 -16.46
CA ASN A 984 45.23 -38.39 -16.19
C ASN A 984 46.24 -37.27 -16.58
N LEU A 985 46.99 -36.88 -15.54
CA LEU A 985 48.42 -36.49 -15.47
C LEU A 985 48.86 -35.16 -16.14
N SER A 986 49.89 -34.44 -15.66
CA SER A 986 50.71 -34.59 -14.42
C SER A 986 51.50 -33.33 -14.03
N SER A 987 51.59 -33.09 -12.71
CA SER A 987 52.74 -32.55 -11.94
C SER A 987 53.57 -31.32 -12.40
N LEU A 988 53.75 -30.36 -11.48
CA LEU A 988 55.07 -29.98 -10.92
C LEU A 988 54.87 -29.14 -9.62
N SER A 989 55.90 -29.06 -8.76
CA SER A 989 55.90 -28.36 -7.45
C SER A 989 57.20 -27.54 -7.26
N PRO A 990 57.30 -26.67 -6.22
CA PRO A 990 58.00 -27.10 -4.99
C PRO A 990 57.43 -26.51 -3.66
N ILE A 991 58.24 -26.56 -2.58
CA ILE A 991 57.98 -26.35 -1.13
C ILE A 991 59.10 -25.41 -0.55
N PRO A 992 59.37 -25.16 0.78
CA PRO A 992 58.68 -25.33 2.10
C PRO A 992 58.76 -23.99 2.95
N PRO A 993 58.96 -23.89 4.31
CA PRO A 993 58.78 -24.79 5.48
C PRO A 993 58.13 -24.20 6.79
N SER A 994 57.78 -25.10 7.75
CA SER A 994 57.78 -24.93 9.24
C SER A 994 56.73 -24.02 9.93
N THR A 995 56.34 -24.17 11.22
CA THR A 995 56.98 -24.84 12.41
C THR A 995 55.96 -25.34 13.48
N ALA A 996 56.34 -26.38 14.27
CA ALA A 996 55.88 -26.82 15.63
C ALA A 996 54.36 -26.93 15.99
N ILE A 997 53.77 -28.02 16.55
CA ILE A 997 54.11 -29.01 17.62
C ILE A 997 53.62 -28.62 19.04
N SER A 998 52.66 -29.38 19.60
CA SER A 998 52.82 -30.09 20.88
C SER A 998 51.72 -31.15 21.14
N LEU A 999 52.06 -32.10 22.02
CA LEU A 999 51.43 -33.34 22.51
C LEU A 999 49.98 -33.17 23.07
N GLN A 1000 49.15 -34.19 23.31
CA GLN A 1000 49.27 -35.67 23.41
C GLN A 1000 47.87 -36.30 23.11
N THR A 1001 47.54 -37.61 23.03
CA THR A 1001 48.17 -38.91 23.38
C THR A 1001 47.78 -40.00 22.33
N ALA A 1002 47.88 -41.30 22.63
CA ALA A 1002 47.91 -42.40 21.65
C ALA A 1002 47.37 -43.77 22.18
N MET A 1003 46.81 -44.58 21.27
CA MET A 1003 46.91 -46.07 21.13
C MET A 1003 46.31 -46.98 22.25
N SER A 1004 45.96 -48.28 22.05
CA SER A 1004 46.08 -49.30 20.97
C SER A 1004 44.85 -50.27 20.99
N CYS A 1005 44.30 -50.84 19.90
CA CYS A 1005 44.66 -52.10 19.17
C CYS A 1005 44.73 -53.39 20.05
N ASP A 1006 44.26 -54.60 19.66
CA ASP A 1006 43.47 -55.07 18.47
C ASP A 1006 42.94 -56.54 18.59
N GLU A 1007 42.26 -57.05 17.52
CA GLU A 1007 41.92 -58.49 17.17
C GLU A 1007 40.95 -59.32 18.05
N ASP A 1008 40.34 -60.46 17.64
CA ASP A 1008 39.79 -61.06 16.38
C ASP A 1008 38.92 -62.28 16.85
N GLY A 1009 37.87 -62.76 16.19
CA GLY A 1009 37.14 -62.35 14.98
C GLY A 1009 36.53 -63.57 14.26
N LYS A 1010 35.91 -63.36 13.07
CA LYS A 1010 35.33 -64.41 12.18
C LYS A 1010 34.16 -65.23 12.81
N ARG A 1011 33.41 -66.10 12.10
CA ARG A 1011 32.73 -66.01 10.78
C ARG A 1011 31.50 -66.97 10.77
N THR A 1012 30.56 -66.74 9.84
CA THR A 1012 29.67 -67.73 9.17
C THR A 1012 28.68 -68.63 9.97
N ALA A 1013 27.41 -68.53 9.53
CA ALA A 1013 26.49 -69.62 9.14
C ALA A 1013 25.67 -70.43 10.17
N LEU A 1014 24.34 -70.26 10.03
CA LEU A 1014 23.28 -71.29 9.95
C LEU A 1014 23.25 -72.47 10.95
N THR A 1015 22.26 -72.46 11.83
CA THR A 1015 21.65 -73.69 12.38
C THR A 1015 20.12 -73.64 12.39
N SER A 1016 19.54 -74.80 12.12
CA SER A 1016 18.19 -75.22 12.50
C SER A 1016 18.35 -76.49 13.37
N ALA A 1017 17.41 -76.99 14.18
CA ALA A 1017 15.96 -76.74 14.27
C ALA A 1017 15.39 -77.20 15.65
N PHE A 1018 14.06 -77.05 15.78
CA PHE A 1018 13.12 -77.85 16.60
C PHE A 1018 12.92 -77.68 18.13
N LYS A 1019 11.68 -77.23 18.43
CA LYS A 1019 10.74 -77.71 19.48
C LYS A 1019 11.11 -77.65 20.97
N SER A 1020 10.37 -76.78 21.66
CA SER A 1020 9.41 -77.23 22.69
C SER A 1020 8.08 -76.45 22.55
N LYS A 1021 7.04 -76.76 23.33
CA LYS A 1021 5.72 -76.10 23.28
C LYS A 1021 5.35 -75.49 24.63
N SER A 1022 4.89 -74.24 24.63
CA SER A 1022 3.86 -73.76 25.58
C SER A 1022 3.17 -72.51 25.01
N LYS A 1023 2.03 -72.10 25.61
CA LYS A 1023 1.27 -70.90 25.24
C LYS A 1023 1.36 -69.88 26.37
N THR A 1024 1.55 -68.59 26.05
CA THR A 1024 0.78 -67.47 26.62
C THR A 1024 1.06 -66.19 25.83
N SER A 1025 0.35 -65.10 26.16
CA SER A 1025 0.14 -63.95 25.29
C SER A 1025 0.81 -62.66 25.73
N THR A 1026 1.42 -61.94 24.80
CA THR A 1026 1.14 -60.52 24.53
C THR A 1026 1.73 -60.12 23.17
N LYS A 1027 1.02 -59.31 22.39
CA LYS A 1027 1.58 -58.64 21.20
C LYS A 1027 2.00 -57.24 21.59
N GLN A 1028 3.21 -56.83 21.22
CA GLN A 1028 3.57 -55.42 21.06
C GLN A 1028 3.31 -55.05 19.60
N ASP A 1029 2.41 -54.11 19.34
CA ASP A 1029 2.09 -53.68 17.99
C ASP A 1029 3.17 -52.71 17.46
N GLN A 1030 3.70 -53.00 16.27
CA GLN A 1030 4.59 -52.08 15.57
C GLN A 1030 3.79 -50.91 14.99
N VAL A 1031 4.21 -49.68 15.32
CA VAL A 1031 3.59 -48.45 14.82
C VAL A 1031 3.79 -48.35 13.30
N ASN A 1032 2.71 -48.00 12.59
CA ASN A 1032 2.72 -47.79 11.14
C ASN A 1032 2.21 -46.37 10.84
N ALA A 1033 2.84 -45.69 9.87
CA ALA A 1033 2.48 -44.34 9.47
C ALA A 1033 1.00 -44.14 9.11
N LYS A 1034 0.30 -45.22 8.69
CA LYS A 1034 -1.13 -45.19 8.33
C LYS A 1034 -2.10 -45.45 9.49
N THR A 1035 -1.62 -45.81 10.68
CA THR A 1035 -2.48 -46.16 11.83
C THR A 1035 -2.34 -45.24 13.04
N LEU A 1036 -1.34 -44.35 13.07
CA LEU A 1036 -1.20 -43.35 14.13
C LEU A 1036 -2.36 -42.34 14.08
N LYS A 1037 -3.06 -42.15 15.20
CA LYS A 1037 -4.14 -41.18 15.35
C LYS A 1037 -3.79 -40.15 16.42
N LEU A 1038 -4.54 -39.05 16.46
CA LEU A 1038 -4.52 -38.13 17.61
C LEU A 1038 -4.90 -38.91 18.88
N GLY A 1039 -4.18 -38.65 19.97
CA GLY A 1039 -4.35 -39.32 21.24
C GLY A 1039 -3.65 -40.68 21.38
N THR A 1040 -3.10 -41.28 20.31
CA THR A 1040 -2.33 -42.53 20.42
C THR A 1040 -1.07 -42.31 21.28
N LYS A 1041 -0.96 -43.05 22.40
CA LYS A 1041 0.27 -43.16 23.20
C LYS A 1041 1.20 -44.20 22.55
N VAL A 1042 2.48 -43.87 22.38
CA VAL A 1042 3.54 -44.78 21.87
C VAL A 1042 4.81 -44.62 22.69
N SER A 1043 5.65 -45.66 22.72
CA SER A 1043 7.04 -45.53 23.17
C SER A 1043 7.89 -45.06 21.99
N ALA A 1044 8.74 -44.06 22.21
CA ALA A 1044 9.57 -43.43 21.19
C ALA A 1044 11.02 -43.28 21.67
N THR A 1045 11.96 -43.21 20.74
CA THR A 1045 13.39 -43.03 21.06
C THR A 1045 13.90 -41.68 20.58
N VAL A 1046 14.64 -40.94 21.40
CA VAL A 1046 15.25 -39.66 21.00
C VAL A 1046 16.31 -39.91 19.94
N PHE A 1047 16.06 -39.44 18.72
CA PHE A 1047 16.93 -39.64 17.56
C PHE A 1047 17.82 -38.44 17.27
N GLN A 1048 17.34 -37.23 17.53
CA GLN A 1048 18.14 -36.01 17.41
C GLN A 1048 17.59 -34.92 18.33
N ILE A 1049 18.47 -34.29 19.12
CA ILE A 1049 18.15 -33.09 19.91
C ILE A 1049 18.35 -31.86 19.02
N ARG A 1050 17.47 -30.85 19.12
CA ARG A 1050 17.55 -29.57 18.42
C ARG A 1050 17.23 -28.42 19.38
N THR A 1051 17.64 -27.21 19.01
CA THR A 1051 17.49 -25.99 19.83
C THR A 1051 16.05 -25.65 20.26
N LEU A 1052 15.03 -26.20 19.61
CA LEU A 1052 13.60 -25.96 19.91
C LEU A 1052 12.80 -27.25 20.14
N GLY A 1053 13.45 -28.41 20.32
CA GLY A 1053 12.77 -29.68 20.58
C GLY A 1053 13.53 -30.94 20.18
N LEU A 1054 12.85 -32.09 20.29
CA LEU A 1054 13.40 -33.42 20.00
C LEU A 1054 12.80 -33.97 18.70
N VAL A 1055 13.64 -34.60 17.87
CA VAL A 1055 13.21 -35.54 16.82
C VAL A 1055 13.18 -36.93 17.41
N LEU A 1056 12.03 -37.59 17.29
CA LEU A 1056 11.77 -38.91 17.89
C LEU A 1056 11.65 -39.99 16.80
N ASP A 1057 12.20 -41.17 17.05
CA ASP A 1057 11.84 -42.41 16.36
C ASP A 1057 10.57 -42.98 17.00
N LEU A 1058 9.51 -43.20 16.22
CA LEU A 1058 8.29 -43.86 16.68
C LEU A 1058 8.27 -45.36 16.29
N GLY A 1059 9.36 -45.89 15.72
CA GLY A 1059 9.40 -47.19 15.07
C GLY A 1059 8.82 -47.15 13.65
N GLY A 1060 9.00 -48.25 12.92
CA GLY A 1060 8.44 -48.41 11.56
C GLY A 1060 8.97 -47.42 10.51
N GLY A 1061 10.06 -46.69 10.80
CA GLY A 1061 10.58 -45.61 9.97
C GLY A 1061 9.86 -44.26 10.15
N VAL A 1062 8.96 -44.13 11.13
CA VAL A 1062 8.17 -42.92 11.37
C VAL A 1062 8.92 -41.99 12.33
N ARG A 1063 9.11 -40.73 11.91
CA ARG A 1063 9.67 -39.66 12.75
C ARG A 1063 8.55 -38.82 13.37
N GLY A 1064 8.63 -38.56 14.66
CA GLY A 1064 7.82 -37.56 15.36
C GLY A 1064 8.64 -36.37 15.84
N MET A 1065 7.96 -35.31 16.28
CA MET A 1065 8.60 -34.12 16.85
C MET A 1065 7.95 -33.75 18.19
N TYR A 1066 8.77 -33.61 19.24
CA TYR A 1066 8.39 -32.98 20.51
C TYR A 1066 8.99 -31.57 20.54
N ARG A 1067 8.23 -30.58 21.02
CA ARG A 1067 8.71 -29.19 21.22
C ARG A 1067 8.89 -28.94 22.71
N PHE A 1068 9.97 -28.28 23.11
CA PHE A 1068 10.15 -27.88 24.50
C PHE A 1068 9.10 -26.83 24.91
N GLU A 1069 8.51 -27.01 26.09
CA GLU A 1069 7.61 -26.03 26.70
C GLU A 1069 8.42 -24.98 27.47
N SER A 1070 7.91 -23.75 27.56
CA SER A 1070 8.68 -22.54 27.89
C SER A 1070 9.51 -22.62 29.20
N ASN A 1071 9.04 -23.40 30.17
CA ASN A 1071 9.66 -23.53 31.51
C ASN A 1071 10.15 -24.97 31.79
N GLY A 1072 10.17 -25.85 30.78
CA GLY A 1072 10.31 -27.31 30.95
C GLY A 1072 11.72 -27.87 30.70
N CYS A 1073 12.72 -27.52 31.51
CA CYS A 1073 14.07 -28.08 31.41
C CYS A 1073 14.17 -29.53 31.97
N LYS A 1074 13.76 -30.52 31.19
CA LYS A 1074 14.26 -31.90 31.31
C LYS A 1074 15.49 -32.05 30.40
N ALA A 1075 16.59 -32.60 30.92
CA ALA A 1075 17.73 -33.02 30.09
C ALA A 1075 17.34 -34.31 29.35
N PHE A 1076 17.77 -34.43 28.08
CA PHE A 1076 17.54 -35.59 27.23
C PHE A 1076 18.84 -35.95 26.51
N GLU A 1077 19.10 -37.24 26.32
CA GLU A 1077 20.21 -37.77 25.54
C GLU A 1077 19.71 -38.50 24.28
N VAL A 1078 20.58 -38.63 23.27
CA VAL A 1078 20.25 -39.34 22.03
C VAL A 1078 20.31 -40.85 22.29
N GLY A 1079 19.15 -41.48 22.35
CA GLY A 1079 18.97 -42.88 22.78
C GLY A 1079 17.88 -43.05 23.85
N ASP A 1080 17.45 -41.97 24.51
CA ASP A 1080 16.42 -42.00 25.54
C ASP A 1080 15.09 -42.56 25.04
N LYS A 1081 14.43 -43.38 25.86
CA LYS A 1081 13.10 -43.93 25.59
C LYS A 1081 12.04 -43.18 26.36
N LEU A 1082 11.14 -42.51 25.62
CA LEU A 1082 10.09 -41.65 26.15
C LEU A 1082 8.71 -42.26 25.85
N LYS A 1083 7.77 -42.16 26.79
CA LYS A 1083 6.34 -42.36 26.52
C LYS A 1083 5.78 -41.04 25.99
N VAL A 1084 5.15 -41.08 24.83
CA VAL A 1084 4.68 -39.88 24.13
C VAL A 1084 3.29 -40.07 23.51
N LYS A 1085 2.51 -39.00 23.46
CA LYS A 1085 1.14 -38.97 22.91
C LYS A 1085 1.12 -38.10 21.66
N CYS A 1086 0.54 -38.58 20.57
CA CYS A 1086 0.34 -37.76 19.38
C CYS A 1086 -0.73 -36.68 19.67
N THR A 1087 -0.37 -35.40 19.63
CA THR A 1087 -1.26 -34.27 19.95
C THR A 1087 -1.77 -33.54 18.72
N SER A 1088 -0.97 -33.47 17.66
CA SER A 1088 -1.36 -32.87 16.37
C SER A 1088 -0.50 -33.41 15.24
N PHE A 1089 -0.79 -33.03 13.99
CA PHE A 1089 0.10 -33.23 12.86
C PHE A 1089 0.48 -31.88 12.28
N SER A 1090 1.75 -31.72 11.90
CA SER A 1090 2.22 -30.55 11.16
C SER A 1090 1.61 -30.49 9.75
N SER A 1091 1.68 -29.33 9.09
CA SER A 1091 1.25 -29.14 7.69
C SER A 1091 2.00 -30.00 6.66
N LYS A 1092 3.06 -30.72 7.08
CA LYS A 1092 3.80 -31.70 6.27
C LYS A 1092 3.49 -33.16 6.65
N GLY A 1093 2.46 -33.41 7.45
CA GLY A 1093 2.04 -34.74 7.90
C GLY A 1093 2.94 -35.38 8.97
N ILE A 1094 3.96 -34.67 9.47
CA ILE A 1094 4.82 -35.18 10.55
C ILE A 1094 4.05 -35.05 11.89
N PRO A 1095 3.90 -36.13 12.67
CA PRO A 1095 3.22 -36.09 13.96
C PRO A 1095 3.99 -35.26 14.99
N VAL A 1096 3.24 -34.42 15.71
CA VAL A 1096 3.70 -33.66 16.86
C VAL A 1096 3.26 -34.40 18.11
N MET A 1097 4.21 -34.55 19.04
CA MET A 1097 4.07 -35.35 20.24
C MET A 1097 4.12 -34.45 21.48
N SER A 1098 3.36 -34.80 22.51
CA SER A 1098 3.68 -34.41 23.90
C SER A 1098 4.34 -35.58 24.62
N LEU A 1099 5.03 -35.31 25.72
CA LEU A 1099 5.28 -36.35 26.72
C LEU A 1099 3.96 -36.88 27.27
N VAL A 1100 4.02 -38.09 27.80
CA VAL A 1100 3.05 -38.62 28.77
C VAL A 1100 3.84 -38.69 30.06
N ASP A 1101 3.47 -37.88 31.06
CA ASP A 1101 4.04 -38.06 32.39
C ASP A 1101 3.64 -39.42 32.94
N ASP A 1102 4.57 -40.03 33.66
CA ASP A 1102 4.35 -41.26 34.38
C ASP A 1102 3.79 -40.92 35.76
N GLU A 1103 2.62 -41.49 36.07
CA GLU A 1103 1.97 -41.47 37.39
C GLU A 1103 2.71 -42.40 38.38
#